data_AF-A0A6F9B9F5-F1
#
_entry.id   AF-A0A6F9B9F5-F1
#
_cell.length_a   1.000
_cell.length_b   1.000
_cell.length_c   1.000
_cell.angle_alpha   90.00
_cell.angle_beta   90.00
_cell.angle_gamma   90.00
#
_symmetry.space_group_name_H-M   'P 1'
#
loop_
_entity.id
_entity.type
_entity.pdbx_description
1 polymer ?
#
loop_
_entity_poly.entity_id
_entity_poly.type
_entity_poly.pdbx_seq_one_letter_code
_entity_poly.pdbx_strand_id
1 'polypeptide(L)'
;MENSQEDPSLLWQAFGSATGVTRYYPATPWRAPDKIDLYDVRRRPWYIQGASSPKDMIILVDVSGSVSGLTLKLIKASVMEMLDTLSDDDYVNVARAEAVVPCFKHLVQANVRNKKIFKEAVQIMQAKGTTDYKSGFHFAFNQLLNKTNVPRAHCNKIIMLFTDGGEDRAQDIFEQYNWPNKTVRVFTFSVGQHNYDVTPLQWIACANKGFYFEIRSICAIRINTQGLGLVFTGTMPVFNLTVDGNSQNQLILGVMGVDVHLDEIKKLTPRYNLGANGYIYAIDPNGYLLLHPNLHPKRYIDEGVRSYTWTPINGTDYSLGLVLPPYSEYYIQADLSDVMLQLQYLQSLLPSSFEAGGHVFLAPREYCKRLHISDNNTQFLENFLSLMVEITPESEDCDQSLIHNLILDSGIIWQLASRVWKNKDIQTYGFLALFAATDGAMDDPVTSENGTIGILVSTAVEVNLGGKNLKPAVVGVKLDLEAWVDKFKILASNVSDSRQGSQKCGPSRSCEMDCEVNTDDLLCYLIDDGGFLVMSNQRDHWKKVGLFFGDVDPYLMHALYNNSIYARRQSFQYQSACEPVSSSHTGAAPRGIFPSIADMLSLAWWTSAAAWSVVQQLLYGLAYNSWLYTDGFDQRESSCVTIQSQFYFTNTTNSYNVLQDCGNCSRLFHAKRIENTNLLFVVAETLPCSSCEIERLTQVKTEFQEEDPCEVLNSARYRRGPTECWDYNIWENTSECGRGHSIQSSMGILLSIQLILTLLSL
;
A
#
# COMPACT_ATOMS: atom_id res chain seq x y z
N MET A 1 -21.03 -20.84 -17.11
CA MET A 1 -20.56 -22.23 -17.21
C MET A 1 -19.84 -22.44 -18.54
N GLU A 2 -20.47 -22.10 -19.68
CA GLU A 2 -19.81 -22.14 -21.01
C GLU A 2 -18.45 -21.42 -21.03
N ASN A 3 -18.38 -20.18 -20.54
CA ASN A 3 -17.11 -19.42 -20.46
C ASN A 3 -15.99 -20.17 -19.70
N SER A 4 -16.32 -20.86 -18.60
CA SER A 4 -15.32 -21.59 -17.81
C SER A 4 -14.95 -22.94 -18.43
N GLN A 5 -15.77 -23.47 -19.34
CA GLN A 5 -15.43 -24.64 -20.15
C GLN A 5 -14.53 -24.26 -21.31
N GLU A 6 -14.72 -23.07 -21.89
CA GLU A 6 -13.87 -22.53 -22.93
C GLU A 6 -12.50 -22.09 -22.36
N ASP A 7 -12.51 -21.38 -21.23
CA ASP A 7 -11.31 -20.96 -20.53
C ASP A 7 -11.35 -21.36 -19.04
N PRO A 8 -10.61 -22.43 -18.66
CA PRO A 8 -10.55 -22.89 -17.27
C PRO A 8 -9.72 -21.97 -16.35
N SER A 9 -8.99 -20.98 -16.88
CA SER A 9 -8.23 -20.01 -16.10
C SER A 9 -9.09 -18.86 -15.55
N LEU A 10 -10.31 -18.70 -16.09
CA LEU A 10 -11.24 -17.67 -15.65
C LEU A 10 -11.63 -17.83 -14.18
N LEU A 11 -11.58 -16.71 -13.46
CA LEU A 11 -11.95 -16.63 -12.06
C LEU A 11 -13.43 -16.25 -11.91
N TRP A 12 -13.73 -15.43 -10.90
CA TRP A 12 -15.08 -14.98 -10.62
C TRP A 12 -15.65 -14.20 -11.79
N GLN A 13 -16.81 -14.67 -12.24
CA GLN A 13 -17.67 -13.95 -13.16
C GLN A 13 -18.86 -13.48 -12.35
N ALA A 14 -19.01 -12.16 -12.22
CA ALA A 14 -20.03 -11.55 -11.39
C ALA A 14 -20.98 -10.69 -12.23
N PHE A 15 -22.27 -10.79 -11.94
CA PHE A 15 -23.27 -9.83 -12.38
C PHE A 15 -23.85 -9.13 -11.16
N GLY A 16 -23.60 -7.82 -11.06
CA GLY A 16 -24.23 -6.95 -10.09
C GLY A 16 -25.49 -6.35 -10.71
N SER A 17 -26.66 -6.64 -10.15
CA SER A 17 -27.91 -6.02 -10.59
C SER A 17 -28.07 -4.61 -10.01
N ALA A 18 -28.74 -3.73 -10.75
CA ALA A 18 -29.18 -2.42 -10.26
C ALA A 18 -30.10 -2.49 -9.02
N THR A 19 -30.72 -3.65 -8.78
CA THR A 19 -31.52 -3.95 -7.58
C THR A 19 -30.67 -4.19 -6.32
N GLY A 20 -29.35 -4.38 -6.46
CA GLY A 20 -28.43 -4.71 -5.37
C GLY A 20 -28.14 -6.20 -5.21
N VAL A 21 -28.79 -7.07 -5.99
CA VAL A 21 -28.51 -8.52 -6.00
C VAL A 21 -27.25 -8.80 -6.82
N THR A 22 -26.34 -9.61 -6.29
CA THR A 22 -25.15 -10.08 -7.02
C THR A 22 -25.24 -11.57 -7.25
N ARG A 23 -24.87 -12.02 -8.45
CA ARG A 23 -24.66 -13.43 -8.77
C ARG A 23 -23.24 -13.62 -9.26
N TYR A 24 -22.54 -14.61 -8.72
CA TYR A 24 -21.18 -14.94 -9.14
C TYR A 24 -21.04 -16.43 -9.46
N TYR A 25 -20.09 -16.76 -10.33
CA TYR A 25 -19.72 -18.12 -10.72
C TYR A 25 -18.19 -18.26 -10.66
N PRO A 26 -17.63 -19.39 -10.16
CA PRO A 26 -18.33 -20.55 -9.59
C PRO A 26 -19.06 -20.20 -8.27
N ALA A 27 -20.01 -21.03 -7.84
CA ALA A 27 -20.70 -20.78 -6.59
C ALA A 27 -19.81 -21.18 -5.41
N THR A 28 -19.62 -20.29 -4.45
CA THR A 28 -18.89 -20.56 -3.21
C THR A 28 -19.63 -19.97 -2.01
N PRO A 29 -19.45 -20.57 -0.82
CA PRO A 29 -20.04 -20.03 0.38
C PRO A 29 -19.50 -18.62 0.62
N TRP A 30 -20.41 -17.67 0.82
CA TRP A 30 -20.05 -16.32 1.20
C TRP A 30 -19.33 -16.36 2.55
N ARG A 31 -18.05 -15.98 2.59
CA ARG A 31 -17.27 -15.89 3.82
C ARG A 31 -17.74 -14.65 4.60
N ALA A 32 -18.88 -14.76 5.26
CA ALA A 32 -19.29 -13.76 6.23
C ALA A 32 -18.29 -13.81 7.41
N PRO A 33 -17.61 -12.70 7.74
CA PRO A 33 -16.82 -12.64 8.96
C PRO A 33 -17.75 -12.83 10.18
N ASP A 34 -17.19 -13.00 11.38
CA ASP A 34 -17.96 -13.04 12.64
C ASP A 34 -18.79 -11.76 12.91
N LYS A 35 -18.71 -10.77 12.01
CA LYS A 35 -19.45 -9.50 12.00
C LYS A 35 -20.43 -9.46 10.83
N ILE A 36 -21.55 -8.77 11.03
CA ILE A 36 -22.58 -8.54 10.00
C ILE A 36 -21.95 -7.91 8.76
N ASP A 37 -22.12 -8.55 7.61
CA ASP A 37 -21.65 -8.02 6.33
C ASP A 37 -22.62 -6.94 5.79
N LEU A 38 -22.05 -5.82 5.34
CA LEU A 38 -22.78 -4.68 4.76
C LEU A 38 -22.43 -4.51 3.28
N TYR A 39 -22.11 -5.61 2.60
CA TYR A 39 -21.76 -5.62 1.19
C TYR A 39 -22.94 -5.12 0.30
N ASP A 40 -22.70 -4.07 -0.47
CA ASP A 40 -23.55 -3.62 -1.58
C ASP A 40 -22.71 -3.55 -2.86
N VAL A 41 -23.19 -4.17 -3.94
CA VAL A 41 -22.49 -4.24 -5.22
C VAL A 41 -22.45 -2.92 -5.96
N ARG A 42 -23.48 -2.08 -5.80
CA ARG A 42 -23.63 -0.83 -6.53
C ARG A 42 -22.63 0.24 -6.08
N ARG A 43 -22.02 0.03 -4.92
CA ARG A 43 -21.03 0.91 -4.30
C ARG A 43 -19.60 0.44 -4.56
N ARG A 44 -19.42 -0.67 -5.28
CA ARG A 44 -18.09 -1.20 -5.59
C ARG A 44 -17.43 -0.40 -6.71
N PRO A 45 -16.13 -0.11 -6.63
CA PRO A 45 -15.42 0.65 -7.67
C PRO A 45 -15.64 0.10 -9.08
N TRP A 46 -15.56 -1.22 -9.26
CA TRP A 46 -15.79 -1.89 -10.55
C TRP A 46 -17.20 -1.62 -11.09
N TYR A 47 -18.23 -1.66 -10.24
CA TYR A 47 -19.59 -1.38 -10.66
C TYR A 47 -19.75 0.10 -11.07
N ILE A 48 -19.18 1.02 -10.29
CA ILE A 48 -19.29 2.47 -10.52
C ILE A 48 -18.60 2.87 -11.85
N GLN A 49 -17.41 2.32 -12.11
CA GLN A 49 -16.66 2.56 -13.34
C GLN A 49 -17.37 2.02 -14.58
N GLY A 50 -18.01 0.85 -14.48
CA GLY A 50 -18.82 0.30 -15.58
C GLY A 50 -20.17 0.98 -15.76
N ALA A 51 -20.73 1.57 -14.71
CA ALA A 51 -22.05 2.19 -14.73
C ALA A 51 -22.05 3.67 -15.14
N SER A 52 -20.94 4.39 -14.97
CA SER A 52 -20.90 5.85 -15.18
C SER A 52 -19.57 6.32 -15.73
N SER A 53 -19.63 7.35 -16.59
CA SER A 53 -18.46 8.06 -17.13
C SER A 53 -17.86 9.03 -16.08
N PRO A 54 -16.58 9.42 -16.23
CA PRO A 54 -15.90 10.31 -15.28
C PRO A 54 -16.66 11.62 -15.03
N LYS A 55 -16.50 12.21 -13.84
CA LYS A 55 -17.26 13.40 -13.44
C LYS A 55 -16.41 14.48 -12.79
N ASP A 56 -16.74 15.72 -13.14
CA ASP A 56 -16.32 16.95 -12.47
C ASP A 56 -17.44 17.36 -11.50
N MET A 57 -17.25 17.06 -10.22
CA MET A 57 -18.26 17.22 -9.16
C MET A 57 -17.92 18.37 -8.20
N ILE A 58 -18.91 19.18 -7.85
CA ILE A 58 -18.82 20.11 -6.71
C ILE A 58 -19.87 19.74 -5.67
N ILE A 59 -19.41 19.55 -4.44
CA ILE A 59 -20.26 19.26 -3.28
C ILE A 59 -20.46 20.56 -2.51
N LEU A 60 -21.66 21.10 -2.56
CA LEU A 60 -22.12 22.23 -1.75
C LEU A 60 -22.72 21.72 -0.45
N VAL A 61 -22.17 22.20 0.67
CA VAL A 61 -22.59 21.83 2.02
C VAL A 61 -23.18 23.05 2.71
N ASP A 62 -24.44 22.95 3.10
CA ASP A 62 -25.08 23.94 3.95
C ASP A 62 -24.51 23.85 5.38
N VAL A 63 -24.02 24.98 5.88
CA VAL A 63 -23.47 25.14 7.22
C VAL A 63 -24.21 26.23 8.00
N SER A 64 -25.43 26.55 7.61
CA SER A 64 -26.29 27.50 8.32
C SER A 64 -26.63 27.05 9.73
N GLY A 65 -27.15 27.96 10.55
CA GLY A 65 -27.57 27.64 11.92
C GLY A 65 -28.67 26.57 12.01
N SER A 66 -29.50 26.39 10.97
CA SER A 66 -30.63 25.44 10.97
C SER A 66 -30.14 23.99 11.01
N VAL A 67 -29.05 23.68 10.31
CA VAL A 67 -28.49 22.32 10.25
C VAL A 67 -27.75 21.91 11.53
N SER A 68 -27.63 22.79 12.54
CA SER A 68 -26.88 22.49 13.76
C SER A 68 -27.42 21.25 14.51
N GLY A 69 -26.51 20.42 15.03
CA GLY A 69 -26.87 19.19 15.75
C GLY A 69 -26.86 17.92 14.89
N LEU A 70 -27.95 17.15 14.91
CA LEU A 70 -28.03 15.84 14.24
C LEU A 70 -27.91 15.96 12.72
N THR A 71 -28.53 16.99 12.12
CA THR A 71 -28.55 17.19 10.67
C THR A 71 -27.15 17.43 10.12
N LEU A 72 -26.35 18.31 10.74
CA LEU A 72 -24.95 18.51 10.35
C LEU A 72 -24.13 17.24 10.49
N LYS A 73 -24.37 16.42 11.53
CA LYS A 73 -23.70 15.12 11.68
C LYS A 73 -24.04 14.16 10.53
N LEU A 74 -25.30 14.12 10.11
CA LEU A 74 -25.75 13.32 8.97
C LEU A 74 -25.20 13.86 7.63
N ILE A 75 -25.15 15.18 7.46
CA ILE A 75 -24.56 15.81 6.27
C ILE A 75 -23.08 15.45 6.17
N LYS A 76 -22.31 15.59 7.25
CA LYS A 76 -20.88 15.21 7.29
C LYS A 76 -20.68 13.74 6.89
N ALA A 77 -21.46 12.82 7.49
CA ALA A 77 -21.41 11.41 7.15
C ALA A 77 -21.77 11.16 5.67
N SER A 78 -22.81 11.82 5.16
CA SER A 78 -23.25 11.66 3.76
C SER A 78 -22.20 12.15 2.77
N VAL A 79 -21.52 13.26 3.07
CA VAL A 79 -20.43 13.80 2.24
C VAL A 79 -19.22 12.87 2.25
N MET A 80 -18.83 12.33 3.41
CA MET A 80 -17.72 11.37 3.51
C MET A 80 -17.99 10.13 2.66
N GLU A 81 -19.21 9.63 2.67
CA GLU A 81 -19.63 8.44 1.93
C GLU A 81 -19.76 8.72 0.44
N MET A 82 -20.22 9.92 0.06
CA MET A 82 -20.20 10.36 -1.34
C MET A 82 -18.78 10.43 -1.88
N LEU A 83 -17.82 10.95 -1.10
CA LEU A 83 -16.42 10.97 -1.49
C LEU A 83 -15.87 9.56 -1.73
N ASP A 84 -16.34 8.55 -0.98
CA ASP A 84 -15.93 7.15 -1.18
C ASP A 84 -16.45 6.54 -2.48
N THR A 85 -17.52 7.08 -3.07
CA THR A 85 -18.01 6.65 -4.39
C THR A 85 -17.20 7.20 -5.56
N LEU A 86 -16.33 8.18 -5.32
CA LEU A 86 -15.53 8.81 -6.36
C LEU A 86 -14.30 7.96 -6.69
N SER A 87 -14.08 7.79 -7.99
CA SER A 87 -12.92 7.11 -8.55
C SER A 87 -11.79 8.09 -8.82
N ASP A 88 -10.60 7.58 -9.11
CA ASP A 88 -9.42 8.41 -9.36
C ASP A 88 -9.49 9.21 -10.67
N ASP A 89 -10.39 8.86 -11.58
CA ASP A 89 -10.66 9.63 -12.81
C ASP A 89 -11.59 10.84 -12.58
N ASP A 90 -12.24 10.89 -11.42
CA ASP A 90 -13.16 11.95 -11.04
C ASP A 90 -12.43 13.13 -10.41
N TYR A 91 -12.95 14.33 -10.61
CA TYR A 91 -12.46 15.56 -9.99
C TYR A 91 -13.52 16.14 -9.07
N VAL A 92 -13.10 16.55 -7.88
CA VAL A 92 -14.01 17.03 -6.84
C VAL A 92 -13.48 18.27 -6.14
N ASN A 93 -14.41 19.13 -5.72
CA ASN A 93 -14.17 20.10 -4.67
C ASN A 93 -15.38 20.17 -3.74
N VAL A 94 -15.13 20.47 -2.47
CA VAL A 94 -16.17 20.65 -1.45
C VAL A 94 -16.20 22.11 -1.05
N ALA A 95 -17.38 22.72 -1.08
CA ALA A 95 -17.57 24.14 -0.82
C ALA A 95 -18.83 24.39 0.02
N ARG A 96 -18.85 25.53 0.71
CA ARG A 96 -20.05 26.05 1.40
C ARG A 96 -20.53 27.37 0.78
N ALA A 97 -19.56 28.20 0.38
CA ALA A 97 -19.67 29.47 -0.35
C ALA A 97 -18.29 29.81 -0.95
N GLU A 98 -17.25 29.42 -0.21
CA GLU A 98 -15.87 29.25 -0.67
C GLU A 98 -15.44 27.79 -0.48
N ALA A 99 -14.29 27.41 -1.04
CA ALA A 99 -13.71 26.09 -0.87
C ALA A 99 -13.46 25.77 0.61
N VAL A 100 -13.85 24.56 1.05
CA VAL A 100 -13.69 24.13 2.45
C VAL A 100 -12.22 23.97 2.81
N VAL A 101 -11.40 23.51 1.85
CA VAL A 101 -9.96 23.40 2.00
C VAL A 101 -9.31 24.63 1.36
N PRO A 102 -8.60 25.50 2.13
CA PRO A 102 -8.08 26.77 1.62
C PRO A 102 -7.16 26.64 0.40
N CYS A 103 -6.43 25.52 0.28
CA CYS A 103 -5.50 25.29 -0.83
C CYS A 103 -6.13 24.64 -2.07
N PHE A 104 -7.27 23.96 -1.95
CA PHE A 104 -7.99 23.42 -3.09
C PHE A 104 -8.85 24.51 -3.76
N LYS A 105 -8.18 25.50 -4.36
CA LYS A 105 -8.82 26.63 -5.06
C LYS A 105 -9.55 26.21 -6.34
N HIS A 106 -9.26 25.03 -6.87
CA HIS A 106 -9.84 24.44 -8.06
C HIS A 106 -10.26 22.98 -7.80
N LEU A 107 -10.95 22.36 -8.75
CA LEU A 107 -11.27 20.94 -8.71
C LEU A 107 -10.00 20.10 -8.68
N VAL A 108 -9.86 19.21 -7.70
CA VAL A 108 -8.71 18.31 -7.57
C VAL A 108 -9.12 16.88 -7.84
N GLN A 109 -8.17 16.05 -8.26
CA GLN A 109 -8.40 14.63 -8.46
C GLN A 109 -8.88 13.97 -7.16
N ALA A 110 -9.89 13.10 -7.25
CA ALA A 110 -10.45 12.37 -6.12
C ALA A 110 -9.60 11.14 -5.73
N ASN A 111 -8.28 11.31 -5.63
CA ASN A 111 -7.37 10.25 -5.18
C ASN A 111 -7.53 9.97 -3.66
N VAL A 112 -6.99 8.84 -3.20
CA VAL A 112 -7.10 8.41 -1.79
C VAL A 112 -6.62 9.48 -0.80
N ARG A 113 -5.54 10.20 -1.13
CA ARG A 113 -4.97 11.27 -0.28
C ARG A 113 -5.87 12.51 -0.20
N ASN A 114 -6.28 13.06 -1.33
CA ASN A 114 -7.15 14.23 -1.42
C ASN A 114 -8.51 13.95 -0.78
N LYS A 115 -9.06 12.75 -0.98
CA LYS A 115 -10.29 12.31 -0.29
C LYS A 115 -10.12 12.31 1.22
N LYS A 116 -8.98 11.83 1.75
CA LYS A 116 -8.68 11.87 3.19
C LYS A 116 -8.66 13.31 3.71
N ILE A 117 -7.97 14.23 3.02
CA ILE A 117 -7.91 15.66 3.37
C ILE A 117 -9.32 16.29 3.39
N PHE A 118 -10.15 16.00 2.38
CA PHE A 118 -11.55 16.46 2.37
C PHE A 118 -12.34 15.91 3.56
N LYS A 119 -12.20 14.63 3.90
CA LYS A 119 -12.91 14.03 5.05
C LYS A 119 -12.51 14.68 6.37
N GLU A 120 -11.23 14.95 6.59
CA GLU A 120 -10.74 15.64 7.78
C GLU A 120 -11.29 17.07 7.87
N ALA A 121 -11.27 17.82 6.76
CA ALA A 121 -11.82 19.16 6.71
C ALA A 121 -13.34 19.19 6.94
N VAL A 122 -14.07 18.21 6.36
CA VAL A 122 -15.52 18.05 6.56
C VAL A 122 -15.86 17.75 8.03
N GLN A 123 -15.03 16.96 8.71
CA GLN A 123 -15.24 16.61 10.11
C GLN A 123 -15.16 17.83 11.04
N ILE A 124 -14.29 18.79 10.73
CA ILE A 124 -14.06 20.01 11.54
C ILE A 124 -15.16 21.06 11.35
N MET A 125 -15.94 21.01 10.26
CA MET A 125 -16.96 22.02 9.95
C MET A 125 -17.96 22.28 11.10
N GLN A 126 -18.31 23.54 11.33
CA GLN A 126 -19.29 23.96 12.33
C GLN A 126 -20.40 24.80 11.68
N ALA A 127 -21.64 24.55 12.09
CA ALA A 127 -22.81 25.29 11.65
C ALA A 127 -22.84 26.70 12.27
N LYS A 128 -22.82 27.76 11.45
CA LYS A 128 -22.93 29.17 11.84
C LYS A 128 -23.51 30.00 10.70
N GLY A 129 -24.31 31.01 11.05
CA GLY A 129 -24.83 32.01 10.09
C GLY A 129 -26.16 31.62 9.44
N THR A 130 -26.52 32.36 8.40
CA THR A 130 -27.75 32.16 7.59
C THR A 130 -27.46 31.37 6.31
N THR A 131 -28.49 30.82 5.68
CA THR A 131 -28.41 30.14 4.38
C THR A 131 -28.24 31.15 3.25
N ASP A 132 -27.30 30.91 2.34
CA ASP A 132 -27.15 31.67 1.10
C ASP A 132 -26.83 30.73 -0.07
N TYR A 133 -27.87 30.32 -0.80
CA TYR A 133 -27.72 29.45 -1.97
C TYR A 133 -27.09 30.18 -3.16
N LYS A 134 -27.29 31.50 -3.29
CA LYS A 134 -26.88 32.23 -4.49
C LYS A 134 -25.37 32.32 -4.58
N SER A 135 -24.69 32.66 -3.48
CA SER A 135 -23.23 32.68 -3.45
C SER A 135 -22.63 31.29 -3.64
N GLY A 136 -23.21 30.25 -3.02
CA GLY A 136 -22.79 28.87 -3.18
C GLY A 136 -22.88 28.38 -4.64
N PHE A 137 -24.02 28.60 -5.32
CA PHE A 137 -24.17 28.23 -6.72
C PHE A 137 -23.29 29.09 -7.64
N HIS A 138 -23.15 30.39 -7.38
CA HIS A 138 -22.25 31.25 -8.14
C HIS A 138 -20.79 30.76 -8.06
N PHE A 139 -20.33 30.37 -6.87
CA PHE A 139 -19.01 29.74 -6.69
C PHE A 139 -18.89 28.44 -7.48
N ALA A 140 -19.89 27.55 -7.39
CA ALA A 140 -19.88 26.27 -8.09
C ALA A 140 -19.83 26.43 -9.62
N PHE A 141 -20.62 27.33 -10.19
CA PHE A 141 -20.59 27.60 -11.63
C PHE A 141 -19.28 28.22 -12.09
N ASN A 142 -18.73 29.18 -11.33
CA ASN A 142 -17.43 29.74 -11.65
C ASN A 142 -16.33 28.68 -11.63
N GLN A 143 -16.39 27.73 -10.70
CA GLN A 143 -15.46 26.60 -10.66
C GLN A 143 -15.65 25.68 -11.87
N LEU A 144 -16.87 25.28 -12.24
CA LEU A 144 -17.13 24.32 -13.32
C LEU A 144 -16.97 24.89 -14.74
N LEU A 145 -17.30 26.16 -14.94
CA LEU A 145 -17.37 26.78 -16.28
C LEU A 145 -16.12 27.56 -16.65
N ASN A 146 -15.35 28.07 -15.68
CA ASN A 146 -14.15 28.85 -15.98
C ASN A 146 -13.07 27.95 -16.59
N LYS A 147 -12.62 28.28 -17.80
CA LYS A 147 -11.58 27.56 -18.53
C LYS A 147 -10.21 27.98 -18.00
N THR A 148 -9.77 27.32 -16.93
CA THR A 148 -8.39 27.40 -16.46
C THR A 148 -7.55 26.29 -17.11
N ASN A 149 -6.23 26.48 -17.24
CA ASN A 149 -5.28 25.44 -17.68
C ASN A 149 -5.10 24.29 -16.65
N VAL A 150 -6.10 24.06 -15.80
CA VAL A 150 -6.06 23.07 -14.73
C VAL A 150 -6.58 21.73 -15.28
N PRO A 151 -5.94 20.59 -14.95
CA PRO A 151 -6.42 19.28 -15.35
C PRO A 151 -7.81 18.99 -14.76
N ARG A 152 -8.74 18.49 -15.59
CA ARG A 152 -10.12 18.09 -15.20
C ARG A 152 -10.57 16.90 -16.01
N ALA A 153 -11.67 16.25 -15.61
CA ALA A 153 -12.26 15.15 -16.37
C ALA A 153 -12.88 15.62 -17.69
N HIS A 154 -13.45 16.84 -17.74
CA HIS A 154 -14.12 17.40 -18.93
C HIS A 154 -15.28 16.54 -19.45
N CYS A 155 -15.94 15.82 -18.55
CA CYS A 155 -17.05 14.93 -18.87
C CYS A 155 -18.31 15.39 -18.13
N ASN A 156 -18.92 14.56 -17.28
CA ASN A 156 -20.12 14.94 -16.55
C ASN A 156 -19.86 16.08 -15.57
N LYS A 157 -20.55 17.21 -15.71
CA LYS A 157 -20.49 18.33 -14.76
C LYS A 157 -21.65 18.28 -13.79
N ILE A 158 -21.34 18.13 -12.50
CA ILE A 158 -22.33 17.85 -11.48
C ILE A 158 -22.17 18.79 -10.28
N ILE A 159 -23.27 19.35 -9.80
CA ILE A 159 -23.35 20.06 -8.52
C ILE A 159 -24.27 19.25 -7.58
N MET A 160 -23.81 18.97 -6.37
CA MET A 160 -24.58 18.31 -5.33
C MET A 160 -24.76 19.25 -4.15
N LEU A 161 -26.00 19.51 -3.72
CA LEU A 161 -26.30 20.35 -2.56
C LEU A 161 -26.84 19.50 -1.41
N PHE A 162 -26.22 19.58 -0.23
CA PHE A 162 -26.68 18.97 1.02
C PHE A 162 -27.21 20.04 1.96
N THR A 163 -28.50 19.98 2.33
CA THR A 163 -29.19 20.96 3.17
C THR A 163 -30.38 20.31 3.89
N ASP A 164 -30.95 20.99 4.88
CA ASP A 164 -32.14 20.56 5.61
C ASP A 164 -33.44 21.17 5.07
N GLY A 165 -33.39 21.93 3.98
CA GLY A 165 -34.54 22.61 3.41
C GLY A 165 -34.19 24.04 3.03
N GLY A 166 -35.01 24.66 2.19
CA GLY A 166 -34.69 25.98 1.67
C GLY A 166 -35.93 26.71 1.19
N GLU A 167 -35.96 28.03 1.40
CA GLU A 167 -37.07 28.89 0.96
C GLU A 167 -36.82 29.48 -0.44
N ASP A 168 -35.55 29.75 -0.80
CA ASP A 168 -35.17 30.34 -2.09
C ASP A 168 -34.82 29.26 -3.14
N ARG A 169 -35.24 29.49 -4.38
CA ARG A 169 -34.97 28.64 -5.55
C ARG A 169 -33.72 29.07 -6.33
N ALA A 170 -33.17 30.26 -6.07
CA ALA A 170 -32.00 30.81 -6.77
C ALA A 170 -32.12 30.76 -8.32
N GLN A 171 -33.33 31.01 -8.84
CA GLN A 171 -33.66 30.89 -10.25
C GLN A 171 -32.80 31.80 -11.15
N ASP A 172 -32.49 32.99 -10.66
CA ASP A 172 -31.63 33.99 -11.32
C ASP A 172 -30.25 33.45 -11.70
N ILE A 173 -29.64 32.63 -10.83
CA ILE A 173 -28.33 32.03 -11.08
C ILE A 173 -28.41 30.98 -12.19
N PHE A 174 -29.45 30.14 -12.19
CA PHE A 174 -29.61 29.09 -13.20
C PHE A 174 -29.94 29.66 -14.58
N GLU A 175 -30.72 30.73 -14.64
CA GLU A 175 -31.01 31.48 -15.87
C GLU A 175 -29.75 32.08 -16.49
N GLN A 176 -28.84 32.60 -15.66
CA GLN A 176 -27.59 33.20 -16.14
C GLN A 176 -26.55 32.17 -16.59
N TYR A 177 -26.35 31.09 -15.83
CA TYR A 177 -25.19 30.20 -16.01
C TYR A 177 -25.50 28.88 -16.73
N ASN A 178 -26.70 28.32 -16.61
CA ASN A 178 -26.99 26.96 -17.07
C ASN A 178 -28.05 26.91 -18.17
N TRP A 179 -29.00 27.84 -18.21
CA TRP A 179 -30.10 27.83 -19.17
C TRP A 179 -29.74 28.59 -20.46
N PRO A 180 -30.22 28.14 -21.64
CA PRO A 180 -31.20 27.07 -21.88
C PRO A 180 -30.60 25.66 -22.05
N ASN A 181 -29.28 25.53 -22.24
CA ASN A 181 -28.66 24.26 -22.66
C ASN A 181 -28.65 23.18 -21.57
N LYS A 182 -28.67 23.57 -20.28
CA LYS A 182 -28.67 22.69 -19.10
C LYS A 182 -27.54 21.66 -19.14
N THR A 183 -26.31 22.15 -19.32
CA THR A 183 -25.11 21.32 -19.40
C THR A 183 -24.67 20.79 -18.04
N VAL A 184 -24.99 21.51 -16.95
CA VAL A 184 -24.65 21.10 -15.57
C VAL A 184 -25.87 20.46 -14.92
N ARG A 185 -25.68 19.27 -14.33
CA ARG A 185 -26.71 18.56 -13.57
C ARG A 185 -26.66 18.94 -12.10
N VAL A 186 -27.81 19.20 -11.49
CA VAL A 186 -27.90 19.62 -10.09
C VAL A 186 -28.70 18.61 -9.27
N PHE A 187 -28.06 18.02 -8.27
CA PHE A 187 -28.67 17.09 -7.34
C PHE A 187 -28.84 17.75 -5.98
N THR A 188 -29.99 17.53 -5.35
CA THR A 188 -30.30 18.12 -4.04
C THR A 188 -30.65 17.03 -3.03
N PHE A 189 -30.01 17.10 -1.86
CA PHE A 189 -30.18 16.16 -0.76
C PHE A 189 -30.81 16.90 0.43
N SER A 190 -32.02 16.47 0.80
CA SER A 190 -32.68 16.88 2.04
C SER A 190 -32.22 15.95 3.15
N VAL A 191 -31.55 16.47 4.18
CA VAL A 191 -30.91 15.65 5.22
C VAL A 191 -31.53 15.91 6.59
N GLY A 192 -31.76 14.83 7.33
CA GLY A 192 -32.31 14.87 8.68
C GLY A 192 -33.83 14.80 8.70
N GLN A 193 -34.37 14.82 9.91
CA GLN A 193 -35.81 14.93 10.12
C GLN A 193 -36.10 16.37 10.53
N HIS A 194 -36.69 17.12 9.60
CA HIS A 194 -36.98 18.54 9.76
C HIS A 194 -38.36 18.86 9.21
N ASN A 195 -38.88 20.03 9.61
CA ASN A 195 -40.17 20.53 9.14
C ASN A 195 -40.01 21.67 8.11
N TYR A 196 -38.80 21.92 7.62
CA TYR A 196 -38.54 22.92 6.56
C TYR A 196 -39.10 22.47 5.22
N ASP A 197 -39.43 23.44 4.36
CA ASP A 197 -39.94 23.17 3.02
C ASP A 197 -38.83 22.61 2.11
N VAL A 198 -39.15 21.50 1.44
CA VAL A 198 -38.28 20.80 0.49
C VAL A 198 -38.67 21.06 -0.96
N THR A 199 -39.81 21.72 -1.18
CA THR A 199 -40.34 22.01 -2.52
C THR A 199 -39.36 22.79 -3.39
N PRO A 200 -38.63 23.80 -2.87
CA PRO A 200 -37.60 24.50 -3.64
C PRO A 200 -36.44 23.59 -4.07
N LEU A 201 -36.01 22.65 -3.23
CA LEU A 201 -34.95 21.71 -3.55
C LEU A 201 -35.37 20.74 -4.66
N GLN A 202 -36.58 20.20 -4.55
CA GLN A 202 -37.17 19.36 -5.61
C GLN A 202 -37.22 20.13 -6.93
N TRP A 203 -37.67 21.40 -6.89
CA TRP A 203 -37.72 22.25 -8.08
C TRP A 203 -36.33 22.46 -8.69
N ILE A 204 -35.30 22.77 -7.89
CA ILE A 204 -33.92 22.97 -8.36
C ILE A 204 -33.41 21.71 -9.09
N ALA A 205 -33.63 20.53 -8.51
CA ALA A 205 -33.21 19.26 -9.11
C ALA A 205 -33.95 18.97 -10.43
N CYS A 206 -35.28 19.08 -10.44
CA CYS A 206 -36.10 18.82 -11.62
C CYS A 206 -35.78 19.81 -12.77
N ALA A 207 -35.56 21.09 -12.43
CA ALA A 207 -35.31 22.13 -13.43
C ALA A 207 -33.95 21.95 -14.16
N ASN A 208 -32.97 21.33 -13.50
CA ASN A 208 -31.60 21.18 -13.99
C ASN A 208 -31.22 19.73 -14.34
N LYS A 209 -32.18 18.91 -14.80
CA LYS A 209 -31.95 17.52 -15.23
C LYS A 209 -31.21 16.66 -14.18
N GLY A 210 -31.45 16.92 -12.90
CA GLY A 210 -30.86 16.16 -11.80
C GLY A 210 -31.90 15.38 -11.01
N PHE A 211 -31.56 15.02 -9.77
CA PHE A 211 -32.40 14.18 -8.93
C PHE A 211 -32.45 14.67 -7.49
N TYR A 212 -33.60 14.43 -6.84
CA TYR A 212 -33.84 14.76 -5.44
C TYR A 212 -33.74 13.51 -4.56
N PHE A 213 -33.03 13.62 -3.45
CA PHE A 213 -32.86 12.53 -2.48
C PHE A 213 -33.16 13.01 -1.06
N GLU A 214 -33.72 12.12 -0.24
CA GLU A 214 -34.03 12.39 1.17
C GLU A 214 -33.26 11.41 2.07
N ILE A 215 -32.49 11.93 3.03
CA ILE A 215 -31.64 11.17 3.94
C ILE A 215 -32.10 11.40 5.38
N ARG A 216 -32.96 10.50 5.88
CA ARG A 216 -33.54 10.63 7.23
C ARG A 216 -32.67 10.10 8.36
N SER A 217 -31.78 9.13 8.08
CA SER A 217 -30.99 8.45 9.12
C SER A 217 -29.66 7.92 8.61
N ILE A 218 -28.76 7.62 9.55
CA ILE A 218 -27.45 7.00 9.27
C ILE A 218 -27.57 5.61 8.61
N CYS A 219 -28.66 4.89 8.85
CA CYS A 219 -28.89 3.60 8.19
C CYS A 219 -29.11 3.73 6.68
N ALA A 220 -29.54 4.90 6.19
CA ALA A 220 -29.63 5.18 4.76
C ALA A 220 -28.26 5.43 4.10
N ILE A 221 -27.21 5.65 4.90
CA ILE A 221 -25.90 6.15 4.46
C ILE A 221 -24.84 5.02 4.25
N ARG A 222 -25.06 3.80 4.76
CA ARG A 222 -24.04 2.74 4.97
C ARG A 222 -23.13 2.28 3.81
N ILE A 223 -21.82 2.23 4.03
CA ILE A 223 -20.83 1.40 3.29
C ILE A 223 -20.03 0.51 4.26
N ASN A 224 -19.76 -0.74 3.85
CA ASN A 224 -18.55 -1.44 4.26
C ASN A 224 -17.94 -2.17 3.05
N THR A 225 -16.65 -1.96 2.81
CA THR A 225 -15.93 -2.63 1.73
C THR A 225 -15.11 -3.79 2.28
N GLN A 226 -15.54 -5.03 2.05
CA GLN A 226 -14.66 -6.19 2.15
C GLN A 226 -13.71 -6.22 0.95
N GLY A 227 -12.44 -6.50 1.20
CA GLY A 227 -11.43 -6.72 0.17
C GLY A 227 -11.23 -8.21 -0.05
N LEU A 228 -11.39 -8.65 -1.29
CA LEU A 228 -10.65 -9.81 -1.80
C LEU A 228 -9.24 -9.30 -2.18
N GLY A 229 -8.27 -10.21 -2.30
CA GLY A 229 -6.88 -9.85 -2.65
C GLY A 229 -6.74 -9.02 -3.94
N LEU A 230 -5.51 -8.69 -4.32
CA LEU A 230 -5.25 -7.83 -5.49
C LEU A 230 -5.73 -8.49 -6.80
N VAL A 231 -6.85 -8.00 -7.32
CA VAL A 231 -7.46 -8.41 -8.59
C VAL A 231 -7.76 -7.21 -9.47
N PHE A 232 -7.75 -7.41 -10.78
CA PHE A 232 -8.28 -6.46 -11.75
C PHE A 232 -9.61 -6.98 -12.28
N THR A 233 -10.64 -6.13 -12.36
CA THR A 233 -11.95 -6.51 -12.85
C THR A 233 -12.24 -5.79 -14.17
N GLY A 234 -12.39 -6.54 -15.26
CA GLY A 234 -12.93 -6.01 -16.51
C GLY A 234 -14.44 -5.86 -16.39
N THR A 235 -15.00 -4.72 -16.76
CA THR A 235 -16.42 -4.42 -16.53
C THR A 235 -17.16 -4.02 -17.80
N MET A 236 -18.45 -4.39 -17.87
CA MET A 236 -19.33 -4.05 -18.98
C MET A 236 -20.77 -3.78 -18.48
N PRO A 237 -21.39 -2.65 -18.83
CA PRO A 237 -22.77 -2.37 -18.47
C PRO A 237 -23.75 -3.22 -19.30
N VAL A 238 -24.84 -3.65 -18.66
CA VAL A 238 -25.94 -4.39 -19.30
C VAL A 238 -27.15 -3.48 -19.37
N PHE A 239 -27.64 -3.23 -20.59
CA PHE A 239 -28.77 -2.34 -20.83
C PHE A 239 -30.10 -3.09 -20.94
N ASN A 240 -31.19 -2.42 -20.56
CA ASN A 240 -32.53 -2.94 -20.79
C ASN A 240 -33.02 -2.58 -22.21
N LEU A 241 -33.20 -3.58 -23.08
CA LEU A 241 -33.62 -3.40 -24.47
C LEU A 241 -35.09 -3.78 -24.71
N THR A 242 -35.93 -3.85 -23.66
CA THR A 242 -37.36 -4.17 -23.83
C THR A 242 -38.08 -3.15 -24.71
N VAL A 243 -38.83 -3.63 -25.70
CA VAL A 243 -39.43 -2.83 -26.80
C VAL A 243 -40.65 -2.01 -26.35
N ASP A 244 -41.13 -2.20 -25.13
CA ASP A 244 -42.26 -1.43 -24.59
C ASP A 244 -41.76 -0.04 -24.17
N GLY A 245 -42.29 1.01 -24.80
CA GLY A 245 -41.89 2.42 -24.67
C GLY A 245 -42.08 3.09 -23.30
N ASN A 246 -41.80 2.38 -22.20
CA ASN A 246 -41.79 2.93 -20.85
C ASN A 246 -40.44 3.58 -20.50
N SER A 247 -40.51 4.58 -19.61
CA SER A 247 -39.38 5.37 -19.11
C SER A 247 -38.23 4.56 -18.47
N GLN A 248 -38.44 3.28 -18.13
CA GLN A 248 -37.45 2.43 -17.48
C GLN A 248 -36.38 1.83 -18.42
N ASN A 249 -36.49 2.01 -19.74
CA ASN A 249 -35.49 1.53 -20.70
C ASN A 249 -34.19 2.36 -20.69
N GLN A 250 -34.15 3.48 -19.95
CA GLN A 250 -32.96 4.34 -19.85
C GLN A 250 -32.01 3.95 -18.71
N LEU A 251 -32.37 2.95 -17.90
CA LEU A 251 -31.54 2.44 -16.81
C LEU A 251 -30.79 1.18 -17.22
N ILE A 252 -29.60 1.00 -16.64
CA ILE A 252 -28.87 -0.27 -16.74
C ILE A 252 -29.57 -1.34 -15.89
N LEU A 253 -29.61 -2.58 -16.38
CA LEU A 253 -30.01 -3.75 -15.59
C LEU A 253 -28.97 -4.06 -14.51
N GLY A 254 -27.71 -3.75 -14.79
CA GLY A 254 -26.58 -4.03 -13.93
C GLY A 254 -25.24 -3.91 -14.67
N VAL A 255 -24.18 -4.35 -14.01
CA VAL A 255 -22.82 -4.40 -14.56
C VAL A 255 -22.31 -5.83 -14.42
N MET A 256 -21.75 -6.35 -15.51
CA MET A 256 -21.00 -7.60 -15.50
C MET A 256 -19.52 -7.30 -15.25
N GLY A 257 -18.89 -8.09 -14.39
CA GLY A 257 -17.48 -8.03 -14.06
C GLY A 257 -16.83 -9.40 -14.21
N VAL A 258 -15.61 -9.44 -14.75
CA VAL A 258 -14.77 -10.63 -14.76
C VAL A 258 -13.42 -10.30 -14.12
N ASP A 259 -13.03 -11.10 -13.15
CA ASP A 259 -11.77 -10.90 -12.42
C ASP A 259 -10.62 -11.59 -13.13
N VAL A 260 -9.49 -10.87 -13.19
CA VAL A 260 -8.17 -11.37 -13.59
C VAL A 260 -7.25 -11.21 -12.39
N HIS A 261 -6.74 -12.32 -11.87
CA HIS A 261 -5.77 -12.28 -10.77
C HIS A 261 -4.43 -11.76 -11.28
N LEU A 262 -3.73 -11.00 -10.45
CA LEU A 262 -2.42 -10.45 -10.83
C LEU A 262 -1.40 -11.55 -11.15
N ASP A 263 -1.53 -12.74 -10.56
CA ASP A 263 -0.63 -13.86 -10.81
C ASP A 263 -0.74 -14.43 -12.23
N GLU A 264 -1.91 -14.36 -12.86
CA GLU A 264 -2.05 -14.74 -14.29
C GLU A 264 -1.26 -13.77 -15.18
N ILE A 265 -1.27 -12.48 -14.86
CA ILE A 265 -0.45 -11.47 -15.56
C ILE A 265 1.04 -11.70 -15.29
N LYS A 266 1.42 -12.11 -14.07
CA LYS A 266 2.81 -12.47 -13.74
C LYS A 266 3.29 -13.69 -14.53
N LYS A 267 2.44 -14.70 -14.74
CA LYS A 267 2.77 -15.88 -15.58
C LYS A 267 3.08 -15.49 -17.03
N LEU A 268 2.36 -14.51 -17.58
CA LEU A 268 2.63 -13.96 -18.91
C LEU A 268 3.92 -13.12 -19.00
N THR A 269 4.53 -12.78 -17.85
CA THR A 269 5.72 -11.93 -17.75
C THR A 269 6.86 -12.66 -17.02
N PRO A 270 7.42 -13.74 -17.59
CA PRO A 270 8.44 -14.55 -16.95
C PRO A 270 9.70 -13.73 -16.67
N ARG A 271 10.14 -13.72 -15.41
CA ARG A 271 11.30 -12.94 -14.95
C ARG A 271 12.62 -13.70 -14.99
N TYR A 272 12.57 -15.03 -15.02
CA TYR A 272 13.74 -15.88 -14.84
C TYR A 272 14.79 -15.74 -15.96
N ASN A 273 14.41 -15.25 -17.14
CA ASN A 273 15.36 -14.96 -18.23
C ASN A 273 15.98 -13.55 -18.16
N LEU A 274 15.46 -12.66 -17.31
CA LEU A 274 15.88 -11.26 -17.23
C LEU A 274 17.00 -11.03 -16.20
N GLY A 275 17.32 -12.06 -15.40
CA GLY A 275 18.20 -12.01 -14.26
C GLY A 275 17.57 -11.33 -13.04
N ALA A 276 18.18 -11.49 -11.87
CA ALA A 276 17.69 -10.95 -10.58
C ALA A 276 17.43 -9.43 -10.57
N ASN A 277 18.12 -8.70 -11.45
CA ASN A 277 18.03 -7.26 -11.57
C ASN A 277 17.02 -6.80 -12.63
N GLY A 278 16.71 -7.65 -13.61
CA GLY A 278 15.75 -7.33 -14.66
C GLY A 278 14.31 -7.45 -14.16
N TYR A 279 13.44 -6.55 -14.58
CA TYR A 279 12.03 -6.66 -14.25
C TYR A 279 11.10 -6.00 -15.26
N ILE A 280 9.88 -6.51 -15.28
CA ILE A 280 8.78 -5.94 -16.04
C ILE A 280 7.91 -5.14 -15.07
N TYR A 281 7.40 -4.01 -15.55
CA TYR A 281 6.41 -3.22 -14.85
C TYR A 281 5.28 -2.85 -15.82
N ALA A 282 4.06 -2.68 -15.30
CA ALA A 282 2.92 -2.24 -16.09
C ALA A 282 2.34 -0.98 -15.46
N ILE A 283 2.04 0.03 -16.29
CA ILE A 283 1.56 1.34 -15.86
C ILE A 283 0.25 1.67 -16.58
N ASP A 284 -0.65 2.30 -15.84
CA ASP A 284 -1.91 2.84 -16.34
C ASP A 284 -1.74 4.30 -16.86
N PRO A 285 -2.71 4.88 -17.59
CA PRO A 285 -2.61 6.25 -18.08
C PRO A 285 -2.66 7.32 -16.95
N ASN A 286 -2.92 6.89 -15.71
CA ASN A 286 -2.91 7.69 -14.49
C ASN A 286 -1.55 7.69 -13.76
N GLY A 287 -0.59 6.88 -14.22
CA GLY A 287 0.73 6.73 -13.60
C GLY A 287 0.77 5.77 -12.41
N TYR A 288 -0.28 5.01 -12.16
CA TYR A 288 -0.31 3.91 -11.20
C TYR A 288 0.33 2.66 -11.78
N LEU A 289 1.02 1.92 -10.92
CA LEU A 289 1.66 0.65 -11.25
C LEU A 289 0.67 -0.50 -11.05
N LEU A 290 0.37 -1.23 -12.11
CA LEU A 290 -0.40 -2.48 -12.06
C LEU A 290 0.49 -3.64 -11.59
N LEU A 291 1.72 -3.70 -12.10
CA LEU A 291 2.68 -4.75 -11.78
C LEU A 291 4.04 -4.11 -11.50
N HIS A 292 4.61 -4.42 -10.34
CA HIS A 292 5.97 -4.05 -9.98
C HIS A 292 6.56 -5.07 -9.00
N PRO A 293 7.82 -5.52 -9.17
CA PRO A 293 8.46 -6.46 -8.23
C PRO A 293 8.69 -5.85 -6.85
N ASN A 294 9.06 -4.56 -6.81
CA ASN A 294 9.45 -3.87 -5.58
C ASN A 294 8.32 -2.94 -5.13
N LEU A 295 7.34 -3.47 -4.39
CA LEU A 295 6.42 -2.63 -3.61
C LEU A 295 7.03 -2.22 -2.25
N HIS A 296 8.18 -2.81 -1.89
CA HIS A 296 8.91 -2.50 -0.68
C HIS A 296 10.30 -1.91 -0.99
N PRO A 297 10.73 -0.86 -0.26
CA PRO A 297 12.08 -0.31 -0.39
C PRO A 297 13.13 -1.29 0.14
N LYS A 298 14.25 -1.45 -0.60
CA LYS A 298 15.41 -2.27 -0.20
C LYS A 298 16.20 -1.60 0.92
N ARG A 299 17.01 -2.35 1.69
CA ARG A 299 17.85 -1.77 2.76
C ARG A 299 19.02 -0.93 2.23
N TYR A 300 19.54 -1.24 1.04
CA TYR A 300 20.67 -0.56 0.40
C TYR A 300 20.23 0.17 -0.88
N ILE A 301 20.94 1.25 -1.21
CA ILE A 301 20.78 1.98 -2.48
C ILE A 301 22.08 1.82 -3.26
N ASP A 302 22.00 1.08 -4.37
CA ASP A 302 23.11 0.93 -5.31
C ASP A 302 22.90 1.83 -6.53
N GLU A 303 23.95 2.54 -6.95
CA GLU A 303 23.97 3.21 -8.25
C GLU A 303 24.10 2.18 -9.36
N GLY A 304 23.02 1.93 -10.09
CA GLY A 304 22.98 0.99 -11.19
C GLY A 304 22.54 1.64 -12.50
N VAL A 305 23.30 1.43 -13.57
CA VAL A 305 22.90 1.82 -14.92
C VAL A 305 21.81 0.85 -15.40
N ARG A 306 20.67 1.41 -15.82
CA ARG A 306 19.49 0.66 -16.27
C ARG A 306 19.02 1.18 -17.62
N SER A 307 18.68 0.26 -18.52
CA SER A 307 17.99 0.56 -19.76
C SER A 307 16.48 0.35 -19.57
N TYR A 308 15.69 1.31 -20.02
CA TYR A 308 14.22 1.26 -19.96
C TYR A 308 13.67 1.20 -21.37
N THR A 309 12.85 0.19 -21.65
CA THR A 309 12.12 0.04 -22.91
C THR A 309 10.65 -0.15 -22.60
N TRP A 310 9.76 0.51 -23.34
CA TRP A 310 8.32 0.39 -23.10
C TRP A 310 7.54 0.27 -24.40
N THR A 311 6.38 -0.36 -24.33
CA THR A 311 5.43 -0.50 -25.45
C THR A 311 3.99 -0.42 -24.92
N PRO A 312 3.07 0.24 -25.65
CA PRO A 312 1.65 0.13 -25.34
C PRO A 312 1.15 -1.30 -25.58
N ILE A 313 0.19 -1.75 -24.77
CA ILE A 313 -0.50 -3.03 -24.97
C ILE A 313 -1.70 -2.79 -25.89
N ASN A 314 -1.63 -3.28 -27.12
CA ASN A 314 -2.71 -3.11 -28.10
C ASN A 314 -4.04 -3.64 -27.57
N GLY A 315 -5.09 -2.83 -27.67
CA GLY A 315 -6.43 -3.16 -27.17
C GLY A 315 -6.72 -2.72 -25.74
N THR A 316 -5.75 -2.11 -25.04
CA THR A 316 -5.93 -1.53 -23.71
C THR A 316 -5.20 -0.18 -23.58
N ASP A 317 -5.46 0.57 -22.51
CA ASP A 317 -4.75 1.81 -22.20
C ASP A 317 -3.46 1.62 -21.39
N TYR A 318 -3.08 0.35 -21.12
CA TYR A 318 -1.90 0.04 -20.34
C TYR A 318 -0.63 0.09 -21.19
N SER A 319 0.47 0.51 -20.55
CA SER A 319 1.82 0.41 -21.11
C SER A 319 2.64 -0.59 -20.31
N LEU A 320 3.34 -1.47 -21.01
CA LEU A 320 4.30 -2.40 -20.43
C LEU A 320 5.70 -1.83 -20.59
N GLY A 321 6.45 -1.81 -19.49
CA GLY A 321 7.84 -1.42 -19.45
C GLY A 321 8.73 -2.58 -19.00
N LEU A 322 9.91 -2.65 -19.57
CA LEU A 322 10.96 -3.60 -19.24
C LEU A 322 12.20 -2.81 -18.79
N VAL A 323 12.74 -3.20 -17.65
CA VAL A 323 13.98 -2.67 -17.10
C VAL A 323 15.03 -3.76 -17.14
N LEU A 324 16.14 -3.49 -17.83
CA LEU A 324 17.28 -4.39 -17.89
C LEU A 324 18.56 -3.63 -17.57
N PRO A 325 19.45 -4.17 -16.74
CA PRO A 325 20.83 -3.70 -16.70
C PRO A 325 21.57 -4.11 -17.99
N PRO A 326 22.59 -3.36 -18.43
CA PRO A 326 23.29 -3.62 -19.70
C PRO A 326 24.00 -4.98 -19.76
N TYR A 327 24.34 -5.58 -18.62
CA TYR A 327 24.95 -6.91 -18.56
C TYR A 327 23.94 -8.07 -18.62
N SER A 328 22.63 -7.79 -18.62
CA SER A 328 21.56 -8.81 -18.70
C SER A 328 20.89 -8.84 -20.08
N GLU A 329 21.56 -8.32 -21.12
CA GLU A 329 21.10 -8.44 -22.51
C GLU A 329 21.19 -9.88 -23.04
N TYR A 330 22.03 -10.70 -22.42
CA TYR A 330 22.23 -12.10 -22.76
C TYR A 330 21.87 -12.99 -21.57
N TYR A 331 21.31 -14.16 -21.85
CA TYR A 331 21.00 -15.18 -20.85
C TYR A 331 21.56 -16.54 -21.31
N ILE A 332 21.67 -17.47 -20.36
CA ILE A 332 22.13 -18.84 -20.61
C ILE A 332 20.89 -19.73 -20.76
N GLN A 333 20.86 -20.51 -21.83
CA GLN A 333 19.87 -21.54 -22.06
C GLN A 333 20.59 -22.87 -22.22
N ALA A 334 20.37 -23.78 -21.27
CA ALA A 334 20.92 -25.12 -21.26
C ALA A 334 20.15 -26.01 -22.23
N ASP A 335 20.86 -26.64 -23.14
CA ASP A 335 20.36 -27.74 -23.97
C ASP A 335 21.04 -29.03 -23.50
N LEU A 336 20.40 -29.70 -22.55
CA LEU A 336 20.84 -30.97 -22.01
C LEU A 336 20.14 -32.11 -22.74
N SER A 337 20.42 -32.34 -24.02
CA SER A 337 19.77 -33.46 -24.74
C SER A 337 20.34 -34.84 -24.39
N ASP A 338 21.50 -34.90 -23.71
CA ASP A 338 22.12 -36.15 -23.25
C ASP A 338 21.58 -36.59 -21.89
N VAL A 339 20.78 -37.67 -21.90
CA VAL A 339 20.15 -38.28 -20.72
C VAL A 339 21.19 -38.73 -19.67
N MET A 340 22.38 -39.17 -20.09
CA MET A 340 23.43 -39.56 -19.14
C MET A 340 23.99 -38.35 -18.38
N LEU A 341 24.17 -37.22 -19.07
CA LEU A 341 24.62 -35.98 -18.44
C LEU A 341 23.55 -35.41 -17.50
N GLN A 342 22.28 -35.47 -17.91
CA GLN A 342 21.15 -35.07 -17.05
C GLN A 342 21.13 -35.87 -15.74
N LEU A 343 21.16 -37.21 -15.82
CA LEU A 343 21.13 -38.08 -14.65
C LEU A 343 22.35 -37.86 -13.75
N GLN A 344 23.53 -37.66 -14.34
CA GLN A 344 24.74 -37.37 -13.58
C GLN A 344 24.62 -36.09 -12.75
N TYR A 345 24.05 -35.02 -13.31
CA TYR A 345 23.88 -33.78 -12.59
C TYR A 345 22.69 -33.81 -11.63
N LEU A 346 21.62 -34.54 -11.93
CA LEU A 346 20.46 -34.66 -11.03
C LEU A 346 20.83 -35.35 -9.70
N GLN A 347 21.85 -36.23 -9.69
CA GLN A 347 22.41 -36.80 -8.46
C GLN A 347 22.92 -35.74 -7.46
N SER A 348 23.31 -34.56 -7.93
CA SER A 348 23.76 -33.46 -7.05
C SER A 348 22.66 -32.85 -6.18
N LEU A 349 21.39 -33.07 -6.54
CA LEU A 349 20.23 -32.57 -5.78
C LEU A 349 19.75 -33.57 -4.72
N LEU A 350 20.26 -34.80 -4.72
CA LEU A 350 19.84 -35.84 -3.79
C LEU A 350 20.38 -35.54 -2.37
N PRO A 351 19.58 -35.77 -1.31
CA PRO A 351 20.03 -35.59 0.07
C PRO A 351 21.28 -36.40 0.44
N SER A 352 21.47 -37.57 -0.20
CA SER A 352 22.67 -38.40 0.00
C SER A 352 23.97 -37.72 -0.45
N SER A 353 23.89 -36.70 -1.31
CA SER A 353 25.04 -35.94 -1.77
C SER A 353 25.44 -34.81 -0.82
N PHE A 354 24.61 -34.46 0.18
CA PHE A 354 24.84 -33.29 1.04
C PHE A 354 26.08 -33.41 1.92
N GLU A 355 26.49 -34.64 2.27
CA GLU A 355 27.76 -34.87 3.00
C GLU A 355 29.00 -34.45 2.19
N ALA A 356 28.94 -34.54 0.86
CA ALA A 356 30.07 -34.24 -0.03
C ALA A 356 29.91 -32.92 -0.81
N GLY A 357 28.67 -32.51 -1.10
CA GLY A 357 28.32 -31.33 -1.90
C GLY A 357 27.78 -30.14 -1.10
N GLY A 358 27.48 -30.33 0.20
CA GLY A 358 26.85 -29.32 1.04
C GLY A 358 25.31 -29.33 0.93
N HIS A 359 24.65 -28.57 1.81
CA HIS A 359 23.19 -28.44 1.79
C HIS A 359 22.73 -27.65 0.56
N VAL A 360 21.74 -28.18 -0.16
CA VAL A 360 21.17 -27.57 -1.36
C VAL A 360 19.78 -27.04 -1.07
N PHE A 361 19.49 -25.85 -1.59
CA PHE A 361 18.16 -25.24 -1.56
C PHE A 361 17.66 -25.02 -2.98
N LEU A 362 16.36 -25.23 -3.20
CA LEU A 362 15.72 -25.03 -4.49
C LEU A 362 14.73 -23.86 -4.41
N ALA A 363 14.73 -22.93 -5.38
CA ALA A 363 13.68 -21.90 -5.39
C ALA A 363 12.31 -22.52 -5.67
N PRO A 364 11.26 -22.11 -4.93
CA PRO A 364 9.88 -22.51 -5.20
C PRO A 364 9.36 -21.88 -6.49
N ARG A 365 9.62 -22.55 -7.62
CA ARG A 365 9.15 -22.16 -8.97
C ARG A 365 8.17 -23.21 -9.49
N GLU A 366 7.30 -22.77 -10.40
CA GLU A 366 6.40 -23.66 -11.15
C GLU A 366 7.18 -24.37 -12.27
N TYR A 367 8.07 -25.32 -11.92
CA TYR A 367 8.84 -26.10 -12.90
C TYR A 367 7.95 -26.97 -13.80
N CYS A 368 6.88 -27.51 -13.21
CA CYS A 368 5.84 -28.28 -13.87
C CYS A 368 4.49 -27.94 -13.26
N LYS A 369 3.41 -27.99 -14.05
CA LYS A 369 2.05 -27.67 -13.57
C LYS A 369 1.55 -28.59 -12.43
N ARG A 370 2.06 -29.83 -12.38
CA ARG A 370 1.73 -30.83 -11.34
C ARG A 370 2.52 -30.64 -10.03
N LEU A 371 3.52 -29.78 -10.00
CA LEU A 371 4.38 -29.60 -8.83
C LEU A 371 3.69 -28.73 -7.78
N HIS A 372 3.50 -29.27 -6.57
CA HIS A 372 2.96 -28.52 -5.45
C HIS A 372 4.05 -27.64 -4.81
N ILE A 373 3.85 -26.32 -4.85
CA ILE A 373 4.74 -25.35 -4.21
C ILE A 373 4.52 -25.38 -2.69
N SER A 374 5.59 -25.46 -1.90
CA SER A 374 5.55 -25.45 -0.43
C SER A 374 6.54 -24.39 0.09
N ASP A 375 6.17 -23.72 1.18
CA ASP A 375 7.06 -22.79 1.88
C ASP A 375 8.24 -23.51 2.56
N ASN A 376 8.08 -24.81 2.88
CA ASN A 376 9.15 -25.62 3.42
C ASN A 376 10.01 -26.22 2.29
N ASN A 377 11.25 -25.74 2.17
CA ASN A 377 12.15 -26.10 1.07
C ASN A 377 12.48 -27.60 1.03
N THR A 378 12.66 -28.26 2.19
CA THR A 378 12.96 -29.70 2.22
C THR A 378 11.81 -30.50 1.61
N GLN A 379 10.56 -30.17 1.95
CA GLN A 379 9.38 -30.81 1.39
C GLN A 379 9.24 -30.48 -0.10
N PHE A 380 9.55 -29.24 -0.50
CA PHE A 380 9.49 -28.83 -1.90
C PHE A 380 10.52 -29.59 -2.76
N LEU A 381 11.75 -29.77 -2.25
CA LEU A 381 12.79 -30.55 -2.92
C LEU A 381 12.40 -32.02 -3.04
N GLU A 382 11.83 -32.63 -1.99
CA GLU A 382 11.33 -34.01 -2.05
C GLU A 382 10.20 -34.17 -3.09
N ASN A 383 9.24 -33.23 -3.12
CA ASN A 383 8.17 -33.22 -4.11
C ASN A 383 8.73 -33.12 -5.53
N PHE A 384 9.73 -32.26 -5.75
CA PHE A 384 10.39 -32.07 -7.04
C PHE A 384 11.13 -33.35 -7.48
N LEU A 385 11.93 -33.95 -6.60
CA LEU A 385 12.66 -35.17 -6.89
C LEU A 385 11.73 -36.35 -7.16
N SER A 386 10.63 -36.48 -6.41
CA SER A 386 9.59 -37.48 -6.65
C SER A 386 8.97 -37.32 -8.04
N LEU A 387 8.70 -36.09 -8.46
CA LEU A 387 8.11 -35.80 -9.77
C LEU A 387 9.08 -36.13 -10.91
N MET A 388 10.37 -35.84 -10.75
CA MET A 388 11.41 -36.14 -11.75
C MET A 388 11.68 -37.64 -11.94
N VAL A 389 11.33 -38.47 -10.95
CA VAL A 389 11.39 -39.94 -11.06
C VAL A 389 10.13 -40.48 -11.75
N GLU A 390 8.97 -39.84 -11.54
CA GLU A 390 7.68 -40.27 -12.11
C GLU A 390 7.50 -39.83 -13.57
N ILE A 391 8.02 -38.65 -13.93
CA ILE A 391 7.81 -38.01 -15.23
C ILE A 391 9.17 -37.80 -15.92
N THR A 392 9.27 -38.15 -17.21
CA THR A 392 10.44 -37.76 -18.01
C THR A 392 10.41 -36.25 -18.26
N PRO A 393 11.55 -35.54 -18.16
CA PRO A 393 11.62 -34.08 -18.34
C PRO A 393 11.02 -33.58 -19.67
N GLU A 394 10.86 -34.47 -20.65
CA GLU A 394 10.32 -34.19 -21.98
C GLU A 394 8.78 -34.07 -22.05
N SER A 395 8.04 -34.21 -20.94
CA SER A 395 6.58 -34.07 -20.95
C SER A 395 6.11 -32.63 -21.26
N GLU A 396 4.98 -32.48 -21.96
CA GLU A 396 4.37 -31.16 -22.27
C GLU A 396 3.91 -30.37 -21.02
N ASP A 397 3.89 -31.01 -19.84
CA ASP A 397 3.45 -30.42 -18.57
C ASP A 397 4.53 -29.60 -17.85
N CYS A 398 5.78 -29.64 -18.34
CA CYS A 398 6.96 -29.07 -17.68
C CYS A 398 7.71 -28.07 -18.58
N ASP A 399 8.30 -27.02 -17.98
CA ASP A 399 9.20 -26.11 -18.69
C ASP A 399 10.61 -26.73 -18.76
N GLN A 400 10.91 -27.36 -19.89
CA GLN A 400 12.19 -27.99 -20.18
C GLN A 400 13.37 -27.03 -20.02
N SER A 401 13.22 -25.77 -20.45
CA SER A 401 14.31 -24.80 -20.41
C SER A 401 14.71 -24.46 -18.97
N LEU A 402 13.72 -24.31 -18.10
CA LEU A 402 13.92 -24.00 -16.69
C LEU A 402 14.55 -25.19 -15.95
N ILE A 403 14.08 -26.41 -16.23
CA ILE A 403 14.61 -27.64 -15.62
C ILE A 403 16.05 -27.91 -16.08
N HIS A 404 16.34 -27.76 -17.37
CA HIS A 404 17.70 -27.95 -17.88
C HIS A 404 18.68 -26.94 -17.29
N ASN A 405 18.27 -25.67 -17.16
CA ASN A 405 19.08 -24.65 -16.50
C ASN A 405 19.37 -25.01 -15.04
N LEU A 406 18.35 -25.49 -14.31
CA LEU A 406 18.52 -25.93 -12.92
C LEU A 406 19.50 -27.11 -12.79
N ILE A 407 19.36 -28.13 -13.65
CA ILE A 407 20.22 -29.31 -13.63
C ILE A 407 21.67 -28.93 -13.98
N LEU A 408 21.86 -28.03 -14.95
CA LEU A 408 23.19 -27.52 -15.28
C LEU A 408 23.81 -26.77 -14.10
N ASP A 409 23.06 -25.87 -13.47
CA ASP A 409 23.50 -25.08 -12.32
C ASP A 409 23.91 -25.99 -11.15
N SER A 410 23.08 -26.99 -10.81
CA SER A 410 23.35 -27.91 -9.71
C SER A 410 24.62 -28.72 -9.97
N GLY A 411 24.82 -29.16 -11.22
CA GLY A 411 26.05 -29.85 -11.65
C GLY A 411 27.30 -28.99 -11.50
N ILE A 412 27.25 -27.71 -11.91
CA ILE A 412 28.38 -26.77 -11.81
C ILE A 412 28.74 -26.49 -10.34
N ILE A 413 27.73 -26.19 -9.50
CA ILE A 413 27.95 -25.90 -8.07
C ILE A 413 28.51 -27.14 -7.37
N TRP A 414 28.01 -28.33 -7.69
CA TRP A 414 28.52 -29.57 -7.12
C TRP A 414 29.98 -29.84 -7.49
N GLN A 415 30.40 -29.54 -8.72
CA GLN A 415 31.80 -29.64 -9.12
C GLN A 415 32.69 -28.64 -8.37
N LEU A 416 32.19 -27.41 -8.15
CA LEU A 416 32.88 -26.40 -7.36
C LEU A 416 33.08 -26.88 -5.91
N ALA A 417 32.00 -27.35 -5.27
CA ALA A 417 32.02 -27.82 -3.90
C ALA A 417 32.95 -29.03 -3.72
N SER A 418 32.79 -30.05 -4.56
CA SER A 418 33.53 -31.32 -4.45
C SER A 418 35.01 -31.19 -4.79
N ARG A 419 35.40 -30.34 -5.74
CA ARG A 419 36.79 -30.22 -6.20
C ARG A 419 37.56 -29.12 -5.49
N VAL A 420 36.93 -27.98 -5.22
CA VAL A 420 37.58 -26.78 -4.71
C VAL A 420 37.37 -26.64 -3.20
N TRP A 421 36.13 -26.66 -2.73
CA TRP A 421 35.84 -26.38 -1.32
C TRP A 421 36.21 -27.54 -0.40
N LYS A 422 35.96 -28.79 -0.81
CA LYS A 422 36.28 -29.98 0.00
C LYS A 422 37.76 -30.09 0.40
N ASN A 423 38.67 -29.58 -0.44
CA ASN A 423 40.11 -29.68 -0.22
C ASN A 423 40.70 -28.48 0.54
N LYS A 424 39.87 -27.53 0.97
CA LYS A 424 40.30 -26.31 1.67
C LYS A 424 39.89 -26.40 3.14
N ASP A 425 40.83 -26.15 4.04
CA ASP A 425 40.48 -25.97 5.45
C ASP A 425 39.92 -24.55 5.67
N ILE A 426 38.61 -24.49 5.85
CA ILE A 426 37.82 -23.26 5.98
C ILE A 426 38.14 -22.53 7.30
N GLN A 427 38.49 -23.29 8.35
CA GLN A 427 38.76 -22.74 9.68
C GLN A 427 40.07 -21.95 9.73
N THR A 428 41.10 -22.39 9.00
CA THR A 428 42.38 -21.67 8.88
C THR A 428 42.20 -20.25 8.33
N TYR A 429 41.20 -20.03 7.46
CA TYR A 429 40.92 -18.70 6.91
C TYR A 429 39.99 -17.84 7.79
N GLY A 430 39.40 -18.41 8.85
CA GLY A 430 38.40 -17.72 9.68
C GLY A 430 37.03 -17.61 9.01
N PHE A 431 36.64 -18.61 8.23
CA PHE A 431 35.34 -18.68 7.57
C PHE A 431 34.42 -19.65 8.33
N LEU A 432 33.14 -19.29 8.45
CA LEU A 432 32.09 -20.13 9.04
C LEU A 432 31.37 -20.97 7.97
N ALA A 433 31.10 -20.38 6.80
CA ALA A 433 30.40 -21.03 5.71
C ALA A 433 30.80 -20.46 4.34
N LEU A 434 30.65 -21.28 3.30
CA LEU A 434 30.78 -20.92 1.89
C LEU A 434 29.41 -21.09 1.25
N PHE A 435 29.04 -20.20 0.35
CA PHE A 435 27.80 -20.33 -0.41
C PHE A 435 28.00 -19.92 -1.88
N ALA A 436 27.21 -20.53 -2.75
CA ALA A 436 27.03 -20.11 -4.13
C ALA A 436 25.53 -20.09 -4.42
N ALA A 437 25.03 -18.96 -4.88
CA ALA A 437 23.65 -18.76 -5.31
C ALA A 437 23.64 -18.54 -6.83
N THR A 438 22.80 -19.27 -7.54
CA THR A 438 22.55 -19.05 -8.98
C THR A 438 21.15 -18.47 -9.18
N ASP A 439 20.80 -18.18 -10.43
CA ASP A 439 19.51 -17.59 -10.83
C ASP A 439 18.30 -18.52 -10.61
N GLY A 440 18.45 -19.59 -9.81
CA GLY A 440 17.46 -20.61 -9.47
C GLY A 440 17.24 -20.83 -7.96
N ALA A 441 17.85 -20.05 -7.06
CA ALA A 441 17.65 -20.21 -5.61
C ALA A 441 17.90 -18.91 -4.84
N MET A 442 16.87 -18.38 -4.18
CA MET A 442 17.02 -17.42 -3.09
C MET A 442 15.82 -17.53 -2.14
N ASP A 443 16.04 -17.92 -0.89
CA ASP A 443 16.11 -16.94 0.20
C ASP A 443 16.60 -17.57 1.51
N ASP A 444 17.21 -16.69 2.32
CA ASP A 444 17.73 -16.80 3.69
C ASP A 444 18.45 -18.09 4.13
N PRO A 445 19.78 -18.04 4.37
CA PRO A 445 20.42 -19.03 5.22
C PRO A 445 19.92 -18.83 6.67
N VAL A 446 18.76 -19.42 6.96
CA VAL A 446 18.24 -19.57 8.32
C VAL A 446 19.19 -20.50 9.07
N THR A 447 20.00 -19.85 9.91
CA THR A 447 20.54 -20.31 11.19
C THR A 447 20.91 -21.80 11.29
N SER A 448 22.21 -22.08 11.19
CA SER A 448 22.78 -23.10 12.08
C SER A 448 22.59 -22.60 13.52
N GLU A 449 22.04 -23.45 14.38
CA GLU A 449 21.53 -23.22 15.75
C GLU A 449 22.53 -22.67 16.79
N ASN A 450 23.71 -22.21 16.37
CA ASN A 450 24.66 -21.54 17.25
C ASN A 450 24.80 -20.08 16.80
N GLY A 451 24.15 -19.17 17.55
CA GLY A 451 24.05 -17.73 17.33
C GLY A 451 25.37 -16.96 17.34
N THR A 452 26.29 -17.34 16.46
CA THR A 452 27.51 -16.61 16.13
C THR A 452 27.18 -15.56 15.09
N ILE A 453 27.38 -14.29 15.46
CA ILE A 453 27.26 -13.14 14.57
C ILE A 453 28.33 -13.33 13.50
N GLY A 454 27.92 -13.51 12.24
CA GLY A 454 28.83 -13.70 11.12
C GLY A 454 28.54 -12.67 10.03
N ILE A 455 29.60 -12.15 9.42
CA ILE A 455 29.51 -11.14 8.36
C ILE A 455 29.49 -11.84 7.01
N LEU A 456 28.52 -11.51 6.16
CA LEU A 456 28.41 -12.08 4.82
C LEU A 456 29.15 -11.20 3.81
N VAL A 457 30.03 -11.82 3.02
CA VAL A 457 30.70 -11.18 1.88
C VAL A 457 30.30 -11.93 0.62
N SER A 458 29.87 -11.22 -0.41
CA SER A 458 29.44 -11.81 -1.67
C SER A 458 30.08 -11.08 -2.86
N THR A 459 30.29 -11.82 -3.95
CA THR A 459 30.72 -11.27 -5.23
C THR A 459 30.00 -11.99 -6.37
N ALA A 460 29.59 -11.22 -7.37
CA ALA A 460 29.08 -11.80 -8.61
C ALA A 460 30.22 -12.45 -9.40
N VAL A 461 29.97 -13.61 -9.98
CA VAL A 461 30.86 -14.29 -10.91
C VAL A 461 30.70 -13.63 -12.27
N GLU A 462 31.79 -13.14 -12.87
CA GLU A 462 31.79 -12.55 -14.21
C GLU A 462 32.43 -13.52 -15.20
N VAL A 463 31.72 -13.83 -16.28
CA VAL A 463 32.18 -14.75 -17.32
C VAL A 463 32.05 -14.07 -18.68
N ASN A 464 33.11 -14.16 -19.49
CA ASN A 464 33.09 -13.68 -20.87
C ASN A 464 33.03 -14.87 -21.83
N LEU A 465 31.88 -15.06 -22.49
CA LEU A 465 31.67 -16.12 -23.49
C LEU A 465 31.54 -15.48 -24.88
N GLY A 466 32.56 -15.65 -25.72
CA GLY A 466 32.53 -15.17 -27.12
C GLY A 466 32.38 -13.65 -27.26
N GLY A 467 32.93 -12.87 -26.33
CA GLY A 467 32.83 -11.41 -26.32
C GLY A 467 31.59 -10.87 -25.59
N LYS A 468 30.77 -11.74 -25.01
CA LYS A 468 29.58 -11.39 -24.23
C LYS A 468 29.88 -11.54 -22.74
N ASN A 469 29.66 -10.47 -21.97
CA ASN A 469 29.82 -10.49 -20.51
C ASN A 469 28.53 -10.97 -19.86
N LEU A 470 28.63 -11.94 -18.94
CA LEU A 470 27.53 -12.57 -18.23
C LEU A 470 27.85 -12.66 -16.73
N LYS A 471 26.80 -12.57 -15.90
CA LYS A 471 26.91 -12.76 -14.44
C LYS A 471 25.97 -13.87 -13.94
N PRO A 472 26.35 -15.16 -14.06
CA PRO A 472 25.43 -16.27 -13.83
C PRO A 472 25.21 -16.65 -12.35
N ALA A 473 26.17 -16.33 -11.47
CA ALA A 473 26.13 -16.76 -10.08
C ALA A 473 26.71 -15.69 -9.15
N VAL A 474 26.35 -15.78 -7.87
CA VAL A 474 26.93 -15.00 -6.78
C VAL A 474 27.55 -15.99 -5.80
N VAL A 475 28.86 -15.86 -5.56
CA VAL A 475 29.57 -16.66 -4.56
C VAL A 475 29.85 -15.81 -3.34
N GLY A 476 29.91 -16.43 -2.18
CA GLY A 476 30.21 -15.70 -0.96
C GLY A 476 30.67 -16.56 0.21
N VAL A 477 31.07 -15.87 1.26
CA VAL A 477 31.58 -16.42 2.51
C VAL A 477 30.87 -15.77 3.68
N LYS A 478 30.62 -16.57 4.72
CA LYS A 478 30.26 -16.09 6.04
C LYS A 478 31.53 -16.06 6.88
N LEU A 479 31.95 -14.89 7.30
CA LEU A 479 33.16 -14.67 8.11
C LEU A 479 32.84 -14.87 9.59
N ASP A 480 33.80 -15.43 10.33
CA ASP A 480 33.77 -15.43 11.79
C ASP A 480 34.18 -14.06 12.34
N LEU A 481 33.29 -13.43 13.11
CA LEU A 481 33.51 -12.08 13.62
C LEU A 481 34.72 -12.01 14.56
N GLU A 482 34.89 -12.97 15.46
CA GLU A 482 35.96 -12.93 16.47
C GLU A 482 37.34 -13.04 15.81
N ALA A 483 37.53 -14.07 14.98
CA ALA A 483 38.78 -14.28 14.26
C ALA A 483 39.17 -13.11 13.34
N TRP A 484 38.17 -12.45 12.73
CA TRP A 484 38.42 -11.31 11.84
C TRP A 484 38.64 -10.00 12.56
N VAL A 485 38.00 -9.76 13.71
CA VAL A 485 38.26 -8.56 14.52
C VAL A 485 39.69 -8.57 15.06
N ASP A 486 40.22 -9.73 15.44
CA ASP A 486 41.61 -9.85 15.89
C ASP A 486 42.60 -9.60 14.75
N LYS A 487 42.33 -10.12 13.54
CA LYS A 487 43.11 -9.75 12.34
C LYS A 487 43.00 -8.26 12.01
N PHE A 488 41.81 -7.68 12.14
CA PHE A 488 41.56 -6.27 11.87
C PHE A 488 42.35 -5.36 12.81
N LYS A 489 42.42 -5.68 14.11
CA LYS A 489 43.22 -4.92 15.08
C LYS A 489 44.70 -4.86 14.67
N ILE A 490 45.26 -6.01 14.25
CA ILE A 490 46.64 -6.12 13.78
C ILE A 490 46.87 -5.36 12.47
N LEU A 491 45.90 -5.38 11.53
CA LEU A 491 46.04 -4.67 10.26
C LEU A 491 45.85 -3.15 10.41
N ALA A 492 45.10 -2.74 11.42
CA ALA A 492 44.89 -1.35 11.78
C ALA A 492 46.01 -0.78 12.67
N SER A 493 47.01 -1.59 13.04
CA SER A 493 48.23 -1.16 13.72
C SER A 493 49.41 -1.11 12.73
N ASN A 494 50.07 0.04 12.61
CA ASN A 494 51.28 0.17 11.80
C ASN A 494 52.47 -0.38 12.58
N VAL A 495 52.69 -1.70 12.55
CA VAL A 495 53.90 -2.29 13.15
C VAL A 495 55.09 -2.10 12.21
N SER A 496 55.48 -0.85 11.98
CA SER A 496 56.81 -0.53 11.47
C SER A 496 57.71 -0.16 12.65
N ASP A 497 58.47 -1.17 13.09
CA ASP A 497 59.66 -1.09 13.96
C ASP A 497 59.43 -1.31 15.47
N SER A 498 59.75 -2.53 15.91
CA SER A 498 59.62 -3.08 17.26
C SER A 498 60.64 -2.53 18.28
N ARG A 499 61.07 -1.27 18.16
CA ARG A 499 62.18 -0.72 18.96
C ARG A 499 61.97 0.62 19.65
N GLN A 500 60.78 1.21 19.67
CA GLN A 500 60.54 2.40 20.51
C GLN A 500 59.27 2.27 21.35
N GLY A 501 59.45 2.43 22.66
CA GLY A 501 58.37 2.34 23.65
C GLY A 501 57.29 3.41 23.47
N SER A 502 56.06 3.00 23.76
CA SER A 502 54.85 3.78 24.03
C SER A 502 54.94 5.30 23.80
N GLN A 503 54.69 5.74 22.56
CA GLN A 503 54.40 7.16 22.31
C GLN A 503 52.92 7.43 22.62
N LYS A 504 52.66 7.95 23.82
CA LYS A 504 51.34 8.51 24.18
C LYS A 504 51.12 9.81 23.41
N CYS A 505 49.90 9.95 22.87
CA CYS A 505 49.39 11.15 22.23
C CYS A 505 49.49 12.36 23.18
N GLY A 506 50.12 13.43 22.71
CA GLY A 506 50.25 14.70 23.41
C GLY A 506 50.07 15.86 22.43
N PRO A 507 49.78 17.08 22.91
CA PRO A 507 49.28 18.20 22.10
C PRO A 507 50.26 18.74 21.03
N SER A 508 51.45 18.14 20.88
CA SER A 508 52.49 18.60 19.96
C SER A 508 53.26 17.47 19.26
N ARG A 509 52.74 16.24 19.19
CA ARG A 509 53.32 15.15 18.36
C ARG A 509 52.22 14.40 17.61
N SER A 510 52.47 14.07 16.36
CA SER A 510 51.59 13.28 15.50
C SER A 510 51.29 11.94 16.17
N CYS A 511 50.03 11.72 16.55
CA CYS A 511 49.58 10.41 16.99
C CYS A 511 49.79 9.40 15.87
N GLU A 512 50.57 8.36 16.15
CA GLU A 512 50.53 7.15 15.35
C GLU A 512 49.21 6.45 15.69
N MET A 513 48.30 6.39 14.71
CA MET A 513 46.96 5.83 14.90
C MET A 513 47.04 4.30 14.95
N ASP A 514 47.27 3.75 16.14
CA ASP A 514 47.34 2.32 16.40
C ASP A 514 46.11 1.85 17.20
N CYS A 515 45.27 1.05 16.55
CA CYS A 515 43.99 0.55 17.09
C CYS A 515 44.14 -0.64 18.07
N GLU A 516 45.33 -1.24 18.18
CA GLU A 516 45.63 -2.38 19.04
C GLU A 516 46.28 -1.94 20.36
N VAL A 517 47.20 -0.97 20.30
CA VAL A 517 47.91 -0.46 21.48
C VAL A 517 47.09 0.59 22.24
N ASN A 518 46.29 1.40 21.54
CA ASN A 518 45.52 2.50 22.12
C ASN A 518 44.01 2.21 22.14
N THR A 519 43.58 1.01 22.54
CA THR A 519 42.16 0.61 22.55
C THR A 519 41.25 1.49 23.40
N ASP A 520 41.81 2.14 24.42
CA ASP A 520 41.07 3.00 25.35
C ASP A 520 40.96 4.45 24.83
N ASP A 521 41.89 4.87 23.97
CA ASP A 521 41.98 6.25 23.45
C ASP A 521 41.48 6.38 22.00
N LEU A 522 41.52 5.30 21.21
CA LEU A 522 41.13 5.26 19.80
C LEU A 522 40.00 4.25 19.53
N LEU A 523 39.00 4.73 18.82
CA LEU A 523 37.86 3.99 18.31
C LEU A 523 38.07 3.70 16.82
N CYS A 524 38.17 2.41 16.47
CA CYS A 524 38.36 1.99 15.09
C CYS A 524 37.16 1.19 14.61
N TYR A 525 36.53 1.68 13.55
CA TYR A 525 35.31 1.17 12.98
C TYR A 525 35.51 0.76 11.52
N LEU A 526 34.81 -0.30 11.14
CA LEU A 526 34.57 -0.67 9.76
C LEU A 526 33.08 -0.52 9.50
N ILE A 527 32.71 0.36 8.57
CA ILE A 527 31.34 0.74 8.26
C ILE A 527 31.07 0.43 6.80
N ASP A 528 29.88 -0.03 6.44
CA ASP A 528 29.49 -0.22 5.05
C ASP A 528 28.95 1.06 4.38
N ASP A 529 28.59 0.97 3.11
CA ASP A 529 27.98 2.04 2.31
C ASP A 529 26.56 2.42 2.77
N GLY A 530 25.84 1.49 3.40
CA GLY A 530 24.56 1.75 4.06
C GLY A 530 24.68 2.50 5.38
N GLY A 531 25.89 2.63 5.94
CA GLY A 531 26.14 3.22 7.25
C GLY A 531 25.87 2.24 8.40
N PHE A 532 26.00 0.94 8.19
CA PHE A 532 25.91 -0.09 9.22
C PHE A 532 27.29 -0.46 9.76
N LEU A 533 27.34 -0.74 11.06
CA LEU A 533 28.57 -1.18 11.71
C LEU A 533 28.90 -2.63 11.33
N VAL A 534 30.05 -2.84 10.70
CA VAL A 534 30.56 -4.17 10.31
C VAL A 534 31.49 -4.73 11.40
N MET A 535 32.50 -3.97 11.81
CA MET A 535 33.46 -4.38 12.85
C MET A 535 33.91 -3.18 13.70
N SER A 536 34.35 -3.46 14.93
CA SER A 536 34.90 -2.46 15.86
C SER A 536 35.98 -3.08 16.74
N ASN A 537 36.99 -2.29 17.15
CA ASN A 537 38.01 -2.78 18.10
C ASN A 537 37.41 -3.09 19.49
N GLN A 538 36.38 -2.34 19.91
CA GLN A 538 35.76 -2.45 21.22
C GLN A 538 34.80 -3.63 21.34
N ARG A 539 34.91 -4.40 22.42
CA ARG A 539 34.05 -5.56 22.70
C ARG A 539 32.59 -5.17 22.93
N ASP A 540 32.33 -4.00 23.50
CA ASP A 540 30.97 -3.52 23.76
C ASP A 540 30.19 -3.23 22.47
N HIS A 541 30.89 -2.97 21.38
CA HIS A 541 30.30 -2.77 20.06
C HIS A 541 30.00 -4.07 19.31
N TRP A 542 30.49 -5.23 19.77
CA TRP A 542 30.23 -6.51 19.10
C TRP A 542 28.75 -6.88 19.11
N LYS A 543 28.03 -6.52 20.18
CA LYS A 543 26.56 -6.67 20.27
C LYS A 543 25.80 -5.67 19.40
N LYS A 544 26.48 -4.62 18.90
CA LYS A 544 25.92 -3.56 18.06
C LYS A 544 26.26 -3.74 16.57
N VAL A 545 26.98 -4.80 16.20
CA VAL A 545 27.29 -5.12 14.79
C VAL A 545 25.97 -5.35 14.03
N GLY A 546 25.86 -4.76 12.84
CA GLY A 546 24.65 -4.76 12.02
C GLY A 546 23.62 -3.69 12.39
N LEU A 547 23.84 -2.90 13.44
CA LEU A 547 23.03 -1.72 13.73
C LEU A 547 23.49 -0.52 12.88
N PHE A 548 22.55 0.40 12.62
CA PHE A 548 22.87 1.65 11.96
C PHE A 548 23.86 2.46 12.80
N PHE A 549 24.89 3.01 12.17
CA PHE A 549 26.00 3.66 12.86
C PHE A 549 25.56 4.89 13.66
N GLY A 550 24.49 5.58 13.24
CA GLY A 550 23.87 6.66 14.02
C GLY A 550 23.28 6.23 15.36
N ASP A 551 23.04 4.93 15.58
CA ASP A 551 22.63 4.37 16.87
C ASP A 551 23.81 3.93 17.73
N VAL A 552 24.98 3.74 17.11
CA VAL A 552 26.23 3.37 17.79
C VAL A 552 26.97 4.62 18.25
N ASP A 553 27.29 5.52 17.31
CA ASP A 553 27.89 6.83 17.54
C ASP A 553 27.15 7.88 16.69
N PRO A 554 26.11 8.54 17.25
CA PRO A 554 25.31 9.52 16.51
C PRO A 554 26.13 10.72 16.06
N TYR A 555 27.12 11.12 16.86
CA TYR A 555 27.94 12.29 16.61
C TYR A 555 28.88 12.06 15.44
N LEU A 556 29.46 10.86 15.32
CA LEU A 556 30.37 10.54 14.22
C LEU A 556 29.59 10.38 12.93
N MET A 557 28.44 9.70 12.97
CA MET A 557 27.60 9.56 11.79
C MET A 557 27.14 10.92 11.24
N HIS A 558 26.75 11.85 12.11
CA HIS A 558 26.40 13.21 11.68
C HIS A 558 27.60 13.96 11.09
N ALA A 559 28.80 13.82 11.67
CA ALA A 559 30.02 14.41 11.12
C ALA A 559 30.37 13.81 9.74
N LEU A 560 30.23 12.50 9.54
CA LEU A 560 30.43 11.84 8.24
C LEU A 560 29.41 12.34 7.20
N TYR A 561 28.17 12.57 7.61
CA TYR A 561 27.12 13.14 6.75
C TYR A 561 27.40 14.61 6.38
N ASN A 562 27.74 15.46 7.37
CA ASN A 562 28.02 16.88 7.15
C ASN A 562 29.24 17.11 6.23
N ASN A 563 30.24 16.23 6.31
CA ASN A 563 31.40 16.25 5.41
C ASN A 563 31.14 15.55 4.05
N SER A 564 29.88 15.25 3.73
CA SER A 564 29.45 14.64 2.46
C SER A 564 30.05 13.27 2.15
N ILE A 565 30.49 12.49 3.15
CA ILE A 565 30.95 11.10 2.95
C ILE A 565 29.74 10.20 2.64
N TYR A 566 28.65 10.41 3.36
CA TYR A 566 27.34 9.80 3.11
C TYR A 566 26.35 10.84 2.60
N ALA A 567 25.46 10.41 1.70
CA ALA A 567 24.25 11.12 1.34
C ALA A 567 23.03 10.39 1.89
N ARG A 568 21.93 11.12 2.12
CA ARG A 568 20.66 10.59 2.63
C ARG A 568 19.60 10.68 1.54
N ARG A 569 18.91 9.57 1.28
CA ARG A 569 17.70 9.52 0.45
C ARG A 569 16.51 9.10 1.31
N GLN A 570 15.44 9.86 1.25
CA GLN A 570 14.18 9.51 1.91
C GLN A 570 13.23 8.88 0.91
N SER A 571 12.66 7.73 1.28
CA SER A 571 11.66 7.01 0.49
C SER A 571 10.37 6.89 1.30
N PHE A 572 9.23 7.10 0.64
CA PHE A 572 7.91 6.99 1.25
C PHE A 572 7.31 5.62 0.95
N GLN A 573 6.82 4.93 1.98
CA GLN A 573 6.13 3.65 1.87
C GLN A 573 4.65 3.85 2.22
N TYR A 574 3.80 3.80 1.21
CA TYR A 574 2.35 4.04 1.33
C TYR A 574 1.54 2.81 1.76
N GLN A 575 2.15 1.62 1.78
CA GLN A 575 1.50 0.34 2.10
C GLN A 575 2.00 -0.27 3.43
N SER A 576 2.41 0.56 4.39
CA SER A 576 2.84 0.06 5.71
C SER A 576 1.66 -0.08 6.65
N ALA A 577 1.76 -1.03 7.58
CA ALA A 577 0.86 -1.13 8.73
C ALA A 577 1.46 -0.33 9.91
N CYS A 578 0.66 0.54 10.53
CA CYS A 578 1.01 1.20 11.79
C CYS A 578 -0.01 0.85 12.86
N GLU A 579 0.47 0.82 14.10
CA GLU A 579 -0.38 0.79 15.27
C GLU A 579 -1.26 2.05 15.30
N PRO A 580 -2.57 1.92 15.55
CA PRO A 580 -3.46 3.07 15.58
C PRO A 580 -3.08 3.98 16.75
N VAL A 581 -2.81 5.26 16.46
CA VAL A 581 -2.61 6.28 17.50
C VAL A 581 -3.90 6.33 18.33
N SER A 582 -3.77 6.16 19.64
CA SER A 582 -4.88 6.32 20.56
C SER A 582 -5.35 7.77 20.53
N SER A 583 -6.35 8.06 19.69
CA SER A 583 -7.00 9.36 19.72
C SER A 583 -7.59 9.55 21.11
N SER A 584 -7.14 10.56 21.84
CA SER A 584 -7.65 10.97 23.14
C SER A 584 -9.05 11.58 23.02
N HIS A 585 -9.98 10.86 22.38
CA HIS A 585 -11.39 11.10 22.58
C HIS A 585 -11.72 10.48 23.92
N THR A 586 -11.56 11.28 24.99
CA THR A 586 -12.25 11.02 26.25
C THR A 586 -13.73 10.88 25.90
N GLY A 587 -14.20 9.63 25.80
CA GLY A 587 -15.60 9.34 25.63
C GLY A 587 -16.34 10.05 26.75
N ALA A 588 -17.14 11.05 26.40
CA ALA A 588 -18.04 11.66 27.36
C ALA A 588 -18.91 10.53 27.91
N ALA A 589 -18.74 10.24 29.20
CA ALA A 589 -19.55 9.26 29.91
C ALA A 589 -21.04 9.53 29.62
N PRO A 590 -21.86 8.48 29.41
CA PRO A 590 -23.28 8.67 29.21
C PRO A 590 -23.82 9.39 30.45
N ARG A 591 -24.36 10.59 30.27
CA ARG A 591 -25.04 11.32 31.34
C ARG A 591 -26.27 10.50 31.72
N GLY A 592 -26.13 9.73 32.80
CA GLY A 592 -27.25 9.09 33.47
C GLY A 592 -28.20 10.18 33.95
N ILE A 593 -29.45 10.12 33.49
CA ILE A 593 -30.54 10.90 34.04
C ILE A 593 -30.85 10.26 35.41
N PHE A 594 -30.39 10.89 36.49
CA PHE A 594 -30.82 10.51 37.83
C PHE A 594 -32.22 11.08 38.08
N PRO A 595 -33.27 10.27 38.30
CA PRO A 595 -34.57 10.77 38.73
C PRO A 595 -34.47 11.29 40.17
N SER A 596 -35.27 12.29 40.50
CA SER A 596 -35.28 12.88 41.84
C SER A 596 -35.91 11.92 42.86
N ILE A 597 -35.54 12.05 44.14
CA ILE A 597 -36.00 11.20 45.25
C ILE A 597 -37.55 11.19 45.39
N ALA A 598 -38.25 12.16 44.81
CA ALA A 598 -39.72 12.19 44.78
C ALA A 598 -40.34 11.17 43.81
N ASP A 599 -39.65 10.80 42.72
CA ASP A 599 -40.13 9.81 41.74
C ASP A 599 -39.90 8.36 42.20
N MET A 600 -38.96 8.16 43.13
CA MET A 600 -38.56 6.85 43.67
C MET A 600 -39.58 6.25 44.67
N LEU A 601 -40.52 7.06 45.19
CA LEU A 601 -41.50 6.65 46.20
C LEU A 601 -42.91 6.39 45.63
N SER A 602 -43.10 6.53 44.31
CA SER A 602 -44.35 6.19 43.64
C SER A 602 -44.43 4.69 43.37
N LEU A 603 -45.26 3.96 44.14
CA LEU A 603 -45.55 2.53 43.89
C LEU A 603 -46.14 2.30 42.48
N ALA A 604 -46.76 3.32 41.87
CA ALA A 604 -47.29 3.29 40.51
C ALA A 604 -46.18 3.38 39.44
N TRP A 605 -45.07 4.06 39.74
CA TRP A 605 -43.94 4.16 38.83
C TRP A 605 -43.19 2.83 38.74
N TRP A 606 -42.93 2.18 39.88
CA TRP A 606 -42.29 0.86 39.90
C TRP A 606 -43.13 -0.22 39.22
N THR A 607 -44.46 -0.22 39.37
CA THR A 607 -45.33 -1.20 38.69
C THR A 607 -45.42 -0.94 37.19
N SER A 608 -45.47 0.32 36.75
CA SER A 608 -45.44 0.66 35.31
C SER A 608 -44.09 0.35 34.66
N ALA A 609 -42.97 0.65 35.34
CA ALA A 609 -41.63 0.35 34.85
C ALA A 609 -41.34 -1.16 34.85
N ALA A 610 -41.79 -1.90 35.86
CA ALA A 610 -41.67 -3.35 35.90
C ALA A 610 -42.54 -4.04 34.84
N ALA A 611 -43.79 -3.58 34.66
CA ALA A 611 -44.67 -4.09 33.60
C ALA A 611 -44.10 -3.80 32.21
N TRP A 612 -43.55 -2.59 32.01
CA TRP A 612 -42.93 -2.22 30.74
C TRP A 612 -41.62 -2.97 30.49
N SER A 613 -40.81 -3.21 31.54
CA SER A 613 -39.62 -4.06 31.45
C SER A 613 -39.99 -5.50 31.09
N VAL A 614 -41.05 -6.08 31.68
CA VAL A 614 -41.49 -7.46 31.38
C VAL A 614 -42.05 -7.57 29.97
N VAL A 615 -42.84 -6.60 29.51
CA VAL A 615 -43.35 -6.53 28.13
C VAL A 615 -42.19 -6.35 27.14
N GLN A 616 -41.22 -5.50 27.49
CA GLN A 616 -40.02 -5.29 26.69
C GLN A 616 -39.14 -6.55 26.68
N GLN A 617 -38.99 -7.28 27.79
CA GLN A 617 -38.28 -8.56 27.84
C GLN A 617 -39.01 -9.67 27.06
N LEU A 618 -40.34 -9.68 27.04
CA LEU A 618 -41.14 -10.62 26.25
C LEU A 618 -41.04 -10.33 24.75
N LEU A 619 -41.06 -9.06 24.35
CA LEU A 619 -40.87 -8.63 22.96
C LEU A 619 -39.43 -8.81 22.48
N TYR A 620 -38.43 -8.52 23.33
CA TYR A 620 -37.02 -8.79 23.04
C TYR A 620 -36.72 -10.30 23.02
N GLY A 621 -37.34 -11.09 23.89
CA GLY A 621 -37.20 -12.55 23.92
C GLY A 621 -37.83 -13.25 22.71
N LEU A 622 -38.88 -12.66 22.12
CA LEU A 622 -39.46 -13.13 20.85
C LEU A 622 -38.64 -12.69 19.63
N ALA A 623 -37.86 -11.62 19.72
CA ALA A 623 -37.10 -11.06 18.61
C ALA A 623 -35.61 -11.44 18.58
N TYR A 624 -35.01 -11.83 19.71
CA TYR A 624 -33.57 -12.05 19.83
C TYR A 624 -33.20 -13.24 20.73
N ASN A 625 -32.82 -14.35 20.11
CA ASN A 625 -32.01 -15.41 20.73
C ASN A 625 -30.54 -15.22 20.33
N SER A 626 -29.88 -14.18 20.82
CA SER A 626 -28.41 -14.15 20.85
C SER A 626 -27.89 -13.15 21.87
N TRP A 627 -26.91 -13.59 22.64
CA TRP A 627 -26.37 -13.02 23.86
C TRP A 627 -25.42 -11.84 23.56
N LEU A 628 -25.36 -10.88 24.49
CA LEU A 628 -24.42 -9.76 24.51
C LEU A 628 -22.95 -10.26 24.56
N TYR A 629 -22.28 -10.24 23.42
CA TYR A 629 -20.81 -10.11 23.40
C TYR A 629 -20.46 -8.63 23.45
N THR A 630 -19.77 -8.24 24.52
CA THR A 630 -19.00 -6.99 24.52
C THR A 630 -17.74 -7.27 23.73
N ASP A 631 -17.63 -6.67 22.54
CA ASP A 631 -16.48 -6.82 21.67
C ASP A 631 -15.28 -6.16 22.36
N GLY A 632 -14.21 -6.92 22.56
CA GLY A 632 -12.88 -6.34 22.69
C GLY A 632 -12.62 -5.58 21.41
N PHE A 633 -12.20 -4.31 21.53
CA PHE A 633 -11.73 -3.55 20.38
C PHE A 633 -10.48 -4.27 19.83
N ASP A 634 -10.65 -5.12 18.82
CA ASP A 634 -9.56 -5.53 17.96
C ASP A 634 -9.00 -4.26 17.32
N GLN A 635 -7.85 -3.81 17.84
CA GLN A 635 -7.04 -2.78 17.21
C GLN A 635 -6.56 -3.34 15.87
N ARG A 636 -7.36 -3.13 14.83
CA ARG A 636 -6.91 -3.39 13.46
C ARG A 636 -5.77 -2.43 13.18
N GLU A 637 -4.60 -2.98 12.87
CA GLU A 637 -3.50 -2.23 12.27
C GLU A 637 -4.06 -1.43 11.10
N SER A 638 -3.84 -0.11 11.14
CA SER A 638 -4.29 0.79 10.09
C SER A 638 -3.17 0.98 9.08
N SER A 639 -3.52 1.07 7.80
CA SER A 639 -2.54 1.39 6.77
C SER A 639 -2.05 2.83 6.95
N CYS A 640 -0.76 3.03 7.10
CA CYS A 640 -0.11 4.31 7.29
C CYS A 640 0.99 4.54 6.24
N VAL A 641 1.39 5.80 6.10
CA VAL A 641 2.57 6.14 5.31
C VAL A 641 3.77 6.20 6.24
N THR A 642 4.80 5.41 5.95
CA THR A 642 6.07 5.47 6.68
C THR A 642 7.14 6.08 5.79
N ILE A 643 8.02 6.90 6.35
CA ILE A 643 9.25 7.34 5.69
C ILE A 643 10.38 6.44 6.16
N GLN A 644 11.18 6.00 5.20
CA GLN A 644 12.44 5.34 5.45
C GLN A 644 13.57 6.23 4.91
N SER A 645 14.52 6.55 5.78
CA SER A 645 15.77 7.20 5.38
C SER A 645 16.81 6.12 5.08
N GLN A 646 17.49 6.23 3.96
CA GLN A 646 18.57 5.35 3.51
C GLN A 646 19.81 6.18 3.26
N PHE A 647 20.97 5.63 3.60
CA PHE A 647 22.25 6.29 3.38
C PHE A 647 23.07 5.53 2.35
N TYR A 648 23.87 6.26 1.58
CA TYR A 648 24.76 5.72 0.55
C TYR A 648 25.99 6.60 0.40
N PHE A 649 27.06 6.04 -0.16
CA PHE A 649 28.29 6.79 -0.40
C PHE A 649 28.16 7.81 -1.53
N THR A 650 28.76 8.98 -1.35
CA THR A 650 28.95 9.97 -2.43
C THR A 650 30.14 9.62 -3.33
N ASN A 651 30.30 10.27 -4.48
CA ASN A 651 31.41 10.03 -5.42
C ASN A 651 32.80 10.54 -4.95
N THR A 652 32.92 11.08 -3.73
CA THR A 652 34.22 11.57 -3.24
C THR A 652 35.07 10.43 -2.68
N THR A 653 36.27 10.25 -3.22
CA THR A 653 37.24 9.21 -2.82
C THR A 653 38.31 9.71 -1.84
N ASN A 654 38.22 10.96 -1.39
CA ASN A 654 39.26 11.56 -0.56
C ASN A 654 39.31 10.92 0.83
N SER A 655 40.53 10.73 1.33
CA SER A 655 40.76 10.51 2.75
C SER A 655 40.46 11.81 3.50
N TYR A 656 39.59 11.73 4.51
CA TYR A 656 39.21 12.90 5.30
C TYR A 656 39.94 12.88 6.64
N ASN A 657 40.63 13.96 6.95
CA ASN A 657 41.12 14.28 8.28
C ASN A 657 40.31 15.46 8.79
N VAL A 658 39.41 15.23 9.73
CA VAL A 658 38.46 16.26 10.17
C VAL A 658 38.47 16.34 11.69
N LEU A 659 38.55 17.58 12.19
CA LEU A 659 38.33 17.90 13.58
C LEU A 659 36.83 18.09 13.79
N GLN A 660 36.21 17.23 14.59
CA GLN A 660 34.83 17.41 15.04
C GLN A 660 34.83 18.25 16.32
N ASP A 661 34.19 19.41 16.27
CA ASP A 661 34.02 20.30 17.42
C ASP A 661 32.57 20.21 17.95
N CYS A 662 32.44 19.90 19.23
CA CYS A 662 31.18 19.84 19.99
C CYS A 662 31.07 21.02 20.98
N GLY A 663 31.84 22.08 20.78
CA GLY A 663 31.86 23.31 21.58
C GLY A 663 32.83 23.21 22.77
N ASN A 664 32.58 22.27 23.68
CA ASN A 664 33.41 22.08 24.89
C ASN A 664 34.48 20.99 24.73
N CYS A 665 34.45 20.26 23.63
CA CYS A 665 35.28 19.10 23.38
C CYS A 665 35.44 18.95 21.88
N SER A 666 36.62 18.56 21.45
CA SER A 666 36.91 18.22 20.08
C SER A 666 37.49 16.82 20.00
N ARG A 667 37.20 16.11 18.92
CA ARG A 667 37.90 14.87 18.58
C ARG A 667 38.39 14.92 17.15
N LEU A 668 39.56 14.35 16.90
CA LEU A 668 40.02 14.11 15.54
C LEU A 668 39.47 12.77 15.04
N PHE A 669 39.03 12.73 13.79
CA PHE A 669 38.76 11.48 13.11
C PHE A 669 39.36 11.46 11.70
N HIS A 670 39.75 10.26 11.29
CA HIS A 670 40.20 9.91 9.96
C HIS A 670 39.23 8.93 9.32
N ALA A 671 38.80 9.19 8.10
CA ALA A 671 37.96 8.29 7.34
C ALA A 671 38.58 8.03 5.96
N LYS A 672 38.75 6.75 5.61
CA LYS A 672 39.29 6.30 4.34
C LYS A 672 38.50 5.12 3.79
N ARG A 673 38.10 5.20 2.52
CA ARG A 673 37.45 4.09 1.81
C ARG A 673 38.48 3.03 1.42
N ILE A 674 38.10 1.77 1.55
CA ILE A 674 38.93 0.64 1.16
C ILE A 674 38.68 0.34 -0.32
N GLU A 675 39.74 0.36 -1.12
CA GLU A 675 39.67 0.13 -2.56
C GLU A 675 39.07 -1.26 -2.87
N ASN A 676 38.26 -1.33 -3.94
CA ASN A 676 37.55 -2.55 -4.40
C ASN A 676 36.53 -3.14 -3.40
N THR A 677 36.06 -2.36 -2.42
CA THR A 677 35.02 -2.79 -1.46
C THR A 677 34.03 -1.67 -1.18
N ASN A 678 32.87 -1.99 -0.60
CA ASN A 678 31.90 -1.03 -0.07
C ASN A 678 32.20 -0.63 1.38
N LEU A 679 33.44 -0.79 1.85
CA LEU A 679 33.81 -0.56 3.24
C LEU A 679 34.52 0.79 3.44
N LEU A 680 34.16 1.46 4.53
CA LEU A 680 34.78 2.66 5.04
C LEU A 680 35.50 2.32 6.35
N PHE A 681 36.80 2.57 6.37
CA PHE A 681 37.61 2.50 7.58
C PHE A 681 37.61 3.87 8.26
N VAL A 682 37.18 3.91 9.51
CA VAL A 682 37.13 5.14 10.32
C VAL A 682 37.89 4.95 11.62
N VAL A 683 38.81 5.86 11.91
CA VAL A 683 39.52 5.94 13.18
C VAL A 683 39.17 7.27 13.83
N ALA A 684 38.71 7.24 15.07
CA ALA A 684 38.34 8.44 15.82
C ALA A 684 38.91 8.38 17.23
N GLU A 685 39.27 9.53 17.78
CA GLU A 685 39.58 9.65 19.20
C GLU A 685 38.31 9.45 20.04
N THR A 686 38.46 8.87 21.23
CA THR A 686 37.36 8.77 22.20
C THR A 686 36.89 10.17 22.59
N LEU A 687 35.58 10.41 22.50
CA LEU A 687 35.03 11.72 22.79
C LEU A 687 34.95 11.91 24.32
N PRO A 688 35.61 12.93 24.91
CA PRO A 688 35.71 13.07 26.36
C PRO A 688 34.46 13.70 27.03
N CYS A 689 33.44 14.06 26.25
CA CYS A 689 32.24 14.75 26.73
C CYS A 689 31.01 13.83 26.71
N SER A 690 30.13 14.01 27.69
CA SER A 690 28.98 13.12 27.94
C SER A 690 27.85 13.26 26.94
N SER A 691 27.70 14.43 26.28
CA SER A 691 26.68 14.64 25.24
C SER A 691 26.99 15.86 24.37
N CYS A 692 26.63 15.81 23.09
CA CYS A 692 26.71 16.91 22.14
C CYS A 692 25.31 17.19 21.56
N GLU A 693 24.90 18.45 21.43
CA GLU A 693 23.57 18.83 20.92
C GLU A 693 23.51 18.72 19.40
N ILE A 694 23.54 17.50 18.87
CA ILE A 694 23.46 17.21 17.43
C ILE A 694 22.23 16.34 17.15
N GLU A 695 21.55 16.60 16.04
CA GLU A 695 20.45 15.77 15.56
C GLU A 695 20.91 14.33 15.32
N ARG A 696 20.27 13.37 16.00
CA ARG A 696 20.52 11.94 15.80
C ARG A 696 19.90 11.50 14.47
N LEU A 697 20.74 11.13 13.53
CA LEU A 697 20.32 10.50 12.28
C LEU A 697 19.85 9.06 12.56
N THR A 698 18.70 8.67 11.99
CA THR A 698 18.15 7.32 12.11
C THR A 698 17.72 6.79 10.74
N GLN A 699 17.77 5.47 10.56
CA GLN A 699 17.24 4.76 9.39
C GLN A 699 15.93 4.00 9.71
N VAL A 700 15.38 4.20 10.90
CA VAL A 700 14.14 3.52 11.33
C VAL A 700 12.96 4.07 10.52
N LYS A 701 12.00 3.19 10.22
CA LYS A 701 10.73 3.60 9.60
C LYS A 701 9.96 4.46 10.60
N THR A 702 9.72 5.71 10.23
CA THR A 702 8.92 6.64 11.04
C THR A 702 7.59 6.90 10.34
N GLU A 703 6.51 7.02 11.11
CA GLU A 703 5.24 7.46 10.55
C GLU A 703 5.38 8.88 9.99
N PHE A 704 4.91 9.08 8.75
CA PHE A 704 4.89 10.41 8.16
C PHE A 704 3.66 11.16 8.65
N GLN A 705 3.90 12.24 9.39
CA GLN A 705 2.88 13.22 9.69
C GLN A 705 3.03 14.38 8.71
N GLU A 706 2.00 14.55 7.89
CA GLU A 706 1.98 15.57 6.85
C GLU A 706 1.65 16.93 7.48
N GLU A 707 2.65 17.81 7.63
CA GLU A 707 2.49 19.12 8.28
C GLU A 707 1.67 20.11 7.44
N ASP A 708 1.85 20.11 6.11
CA ASP A 708 1.04 20.89 5.17
C ASP A 708 0.60 20.04 3.95
N PRO A 709 -0.70 19.74 3.81
CA PRO A 709 -1.25 18.99 2.69
C PRO A 709 -1.15 19.70 1.33
N CYS A 710 -0.87 21.00 1.34
CA CYS A 710 -1.09 21.89 0.21
C CYS A 710 0.14 22.09 -0.70
N GLU A 711 1.35 21.77 -0.24
CA GLU A 711 2.59 22.01 -1.01
C GLU A 711 2.70 21.15 -2.27
N VAL A 712 2.20 19.90 -2.22
CA VAL A 712 2.36 18.91 -3.30
C VAL A 712 1.43 19.18 -4.50
N LEU A 713 0.38 19.98 -4.31
CA LEU A 713 -0.58 20.32 -5.38
C LEU A 713 0.05 21.16 -6.49
N ASN A 714 1.08 21.95 -6.16
CA ASN A 714 1.74 22.82 -7.12
C ASN A 714 2.50 22.03 -8.21
N SER A 715 2.74 20.74 -7.99
CA SER A 715 3.37 19.82 -8.94
C SER A 715 2.53 18.57 -9.17
N ALA A 716 1.27 18.74 -9.59
CA ALA A 716 0.44 17.60 -9.98
C ALA A 716 1.14 16.77 -11.08
N ARG A 717 1.13 15.44 -10.92
CA ARG A 717 1.74 14.53 -11.90
C ARG A 717 0.95 14.57 -13.21
N TYR A 718 1.65 14.38 -14.32
CA TYR A 718 1.00 14.25 -15.62
C TYR A 718 0.09 13.02 -15.65
N ARG A 719 -1.06 13.17 -16.31
CA ARG A 719 -2.09 12.15 -16.42
C ARG A 719 -2.82 12.31 -17.75
N ARG A 720 -3.30 11.19 -18.29
CA ARG A 720 -4.24 11.17 -19.42
C ARG A 720 -5.56 10.55 -18.98
N GLY A 721 -6.65 11.32 -19.09
CA GLY A 721 -8.00 10.80 -18.81
C GLY A 721 -8.55 9.94 -19.96
N PRO A 722 -9.70 9.28 -19.75
CA PRO A 722 -10.40 8.52 -20.78
C PRO A 722 -10.72 9.39 -22.01
N THR A 723 -10.58 8.80 -23.20
CA THR A 723 -10.81 9.53 -24.47
C THR A 723 -12.29 9.73 -24.77
N GLU A 724 -13.12 8.76 -24.40
CA GLU A 724 -14.56 8.81 -24.63
C GLU A 724 -15.28 9.24 -23.35
N CYS A 725 -16.15 10.23 -23.49
CA CYS A 725 -17.09 10.65 -22.47
C CYS A 725 -18.50 10.48 -23.03
N TRP A 726 -19.32 9.74 -22.28
CA TRP A 726 -20.75 9.60 -22.56
C TRP A 726 -21.49 10.51 -21.59
N ASP A 727 -21.81 11.72 -22.04
CA ASP A 727 -22.66 12.68 -21.34
C ASP A 727 -23.77 13.18 -22.28
N TYR A 728 -24.71 13.95 -21.71
CA TYR A 728 -25.74 14.72 -22.40
C TYR A 728 -26.31 14.11 -23.71
N ASN A 729 -27.43 13.39 -23.61
CA ASN A 729 -28.21 13.01 -24.79
C ASN A 729 -29.42 13.95 -24.95
N ILE A 730 -29.64 14.45 -26.16
CA ILE A 730 -30.77 15.33 -26.49
C ILE A 730 -32.12 14.62 -26.24
N TRP A 731 -32.16 13.29 -26.42
CA TRP A 731 -33.34 12.45 -26.25
C TRP A 731 -33.46 11.82 -24.84
N GLU A 732 -32.62 12.23 -23.89
CA GLU A 732 -32.70 11.76 -22.50
C GLU A 732 -34.05 12.15 -21.86
N ASN A 733 -34.71 11.21 -21.19
CA ASN A 733 -35.94 11.52 -20.46
C ASN A 733 -35.56 12.07 -19.08
N THR A 734 -35.78 13.36 -18.88
CA THR A 734 -35.47 14.04 -17.62
C THR A 734 -36.72 14.34 -16.80
N SER A 735 -37.86 13.72 -17.12
CA SER A 735 -39.13 13.98 -16.41
C SER A 735 -39.18 13.33 -15.02
N GLU A 736 -38.41 12.27 -14.79
CA GLU A 736 -38.34 11.60 -13.49
C GLU A 736 -37.37 12.34 -12.56
N CYS A 737 -37.90 13.03 -11.55
CA CYS A 737 -37.12 13.66 -10.51
C CYS A 737 -37.68 13.31 -9.12
N GLY A 738 -36.88 12.61 -8.32
CA GLY A 738 -37.21 12.22 -6.95
C GLY A 738 -37.86 10.83 -6.82
N ARG A 739 -37.38 10.04 -5.86
CA ARG A 739 -38.05 8.83 -5.36
C ARG A 739 -38.12 8.91 -3.84
N GLY A 740 -39.29 9.25 -3.31
CA GLY A 740 -39.62 8.98 -1.92
C GLY A 740 -40.14 7.55 -1.81
N HIS A 741 -39.40 6.64 -1.19
CA HIS A 741 -40.01 5.41 -0.68
C HIS A 741 -40.82 5.77 0.57
N SER A 742 -41.99 6.38 0.41
CA SER A 742 -43.01 6.24 1.44
C SER A 742 -43.64 4.87 1.23
N ILE A 743 -43.50 3.97 2.20
CA ILE A 743 -44.44 2.86 2.33
C ILE A 743 -45.79 3.53 2.58
N GLN A 744 -46.60 3.71 1.53
CA GLN A 744 -47.99 4.10 1.69
C GLN A 744 -48.67 2.90 2.34
N SER A 745 -48.78 2.93 3.67
CA SER A 745 -49.63 2.01 4.41
C SER A 745 -51.03 2.10 3.81
N SER A 746 -51.50 1.04 3.15
CA SER A 746 -52.84 1.08 2.57
C SER A 746 -53.84 1.33 3.70
N MET A 747 -54.75 2.29 3.50
CA MET A 747 -55.76 2.61 4.51
C MET A 747 -56.61 1.40 4.88
N GLY A 748 -56.76 0.44 3.96
CA GLY A 748 -57.42 -0.84 4.20
C GLY A 748 -56.69 -1.73 5.19
N ILE A 749 -55.34 -1.78 5.16
CA ILE A 749 -54.54 -2.57 6.10
C ILE A 749 -54.59 -1.94 7.51
N LEU A 750 -54.51 -0.61 7.60
CA LEU A 750 -54.64 0.08 8.89
C LEU A 750 -56.03 -0.12 9.49
N LEU A 751 -57.10 0.00 8.69
CA LEU A 751 -58.47 -0.22 9.16
C LEU A 751 -58.72 -1.68 9.55
N SER A 752 -58.15 -2.66 8.84
CA SER A 752 -58.30 -4.07 9.19
C SER A 752 -57.49 -4.45 10.43
N ILE A 753 -56.29 -3.90 10.63
CA ILE A 753 -55.54 -4.04 11.88
C ILE A 753 -56.28 -3.41 13.05
N GLN A 754 -56.88 -2.23 12.85
CA GLN A 754 -57.71 -1.57 13.86
C GLN A 754 -58.94 -2.43 14.21
N LEU A 755 -59.61 -3.01 13.21
CA LEU A 755 -60.78 -3.87 13.39
C LEU A 755 -60.42 -5.16 14.14
N ILE A 756 -59.29 -5.78 13.77
CA ILE A 756 -58.77 -6.99 14.42
C ILE A 756 -58.38 -6.71 15.87
N LEU A 757 -57.75 -5.57 16.15
CA LEU A 757 -57.42 -5.13 17.52
C LEU A 757 -58.68 -4.88 18.36
N THR A 758 -59.75 -4.31 17.77
CA THR A 758 -61.03 -4.13 18.48
C THR A 758 -61.79 -5.43 18.71
N LEU A 759 -61.63 -6.42 17.83
CA LEU A 759 -62.21 -7.77 17.97
C LEU A 759 -61.45 -8.63 18.99
N LEU A 760 -60.16 -8.39 19.18
CA LEU A 760 -59.33 -9.06 20.20
C LEU A 760 -59.50 -8.47 21.60
N SER A 761 -60.08 -7.27 21.72
CA SER A 761 -60.36 -6.60 23.00
C SER A 761 -61.76 -6.85 23.57
N LEU A 762 -62.52 -7.77 22.96
CA LEU A 762 -63.88 -8.17 23.36
C LEU A 762 -63.92 -9.58 23.95
#